data_AF-A0A4S8LMD2-F1
#
_entry.id   AF-A0A4S8LMD2-F1
#
_cell.length_a   1.000
_cell.length_b   1.000
_cell.length_c   1.000
_cell.angle_alpha   90.00
_cell.angle_beta   90.00
_cell.angle_gamma   90.00
#
_symmetry.space_group_name_H-M   'P 1'
#
loop_
_entity.id
_entity.type
_entity.pdbx_description
1 polymer ?
#
loop_
_entity_poly.entity_id
_entity_poly.type
_entity_poly.pdbx_seq_one_letter_code
_entity_poly.pdbx_strand_id
1 'polypeptide(L)'
;MSTLLNTIRLCVIEDALNAGIREAHNDLAIVCQRSVEIVSRPPTTITIATDELQSGDIDGIIISCPLVGRLMIDNVHYDAASLVVDGFNLVKKTGDNLYAMNLDVFGVHYAVTSTCAYPRFRAVLLIGNGSLVRAALYSLVHYFQSDMFYVFEESDKAFTDLYKFIQGLSAGITVIRHTDVTSSPAVSCVITDIPKDVQLDDRVDQQTNIFLNLGFGKSGHDLTPWSFLALRSGWEEISLDSIEKFQTYILWQQIAVCDNNLIFHEDSWCVTSTMLVMAPPESLICVVVNLAENWSIRASVPFARTYNHTFTVDDLLLDEWFPPPSDSLFRKGVSSRRLFCTRWRLGRNTSLLPNPYTFLFKNNTLDLRTGMIVVVKHVGFGTDAVFMVDCSEEDVEVVQQVVINYGVCKLKIPKKFKQYTLLLADRRFAAGNNEVIRFGSKLTIQKSTGCHCGLCAIPNELFRIMLEPSDMATLARFSRTCRYHHKHVVRFMDHRVNKTIRKLIVPGFIEVQDIKEILRSTNAIIHGLAALLSLLPDDIATPDNIEIATPFGTRNVWAQLFARVPHLPTYHLWDSKISVDGLQLVRASGVFFLPNNVAVTIQESFFDSAMPILLSHPTTALCCGISYGIVFAIYPYHIKNRMTDRVFEK
;
A
#
# COMPACT_ATOMS: atom_id res chain seq x y z
N MET A 1 8.12 11.10 -38.74
CA MET A 1 7.64 9.76 -39.13
C MET A 1 6.23 9.62 -38.57
N SER A 2 5.23 9.54 -39.45
CA SER A 2 3.82 9.38 -39.09
C SER A 2 3.56 7.96 -38.59
N THR A 3 3.43 7.78 -37.28
CA THR A 3 2.89 6.54 -36.71
C THR A 3 1.44 6.42 -37.15
N LEU A 4 1.13 5.42 -37.97
CA LEU A 4 -0.26 5.07 -38.28
C LEU A 4 -1.02 4.94 -36.95
N LEU A 5 -2.13 5.65 -36.85
CA LEU A 5 -3.16 5.41 -35.84
C LEU A 5 -3.69 3.99 -36.08
N ASN A 6 -3.12 2.99 -35.42
CA ASN A 6 -3.59 1.61 -35.52
C ASN A 6 -4.99 1.53 -34.88
N THR A 7 -6.00 1.26 -35.70
CA THR A 7 -7.34 0.88 -35.23
C THR A 7 -7.25 -0.43 -34.47
N ILE A 8 -7.79 -0.49 -33.26
CA ILE A 8 -7.91 -1.71 -32.46
C ILE A 8 -9.25 -2.36 -32.80
N ARG A 9 -9.23 -3.61 -33.27
CA ARG A 9 -10.40 -4.39 -33.66
C ARG A 9 -10.73 -5.41 -32.58
N LEU A 10 -11.91 -5.29 -31.98
CA LEU A 10 -12.36 -6.16 -30.89
C LEU A 10 -13.62 -6.91 -31.29
N CYS A 11 -13.68 -8.18 -30.96
CA CYS A 11 -14.91 -8.98 -31.07
C CYS A 11 -15.55 -9.14 -29.68
N VAL A 12 -16.82 -8.77 -29.52
CA VAL A 12 -17.58 -8.97 -28.29
C VAL A 12 -18.55 -10.14 -28.47
N ILE A 13 -18.40 -11.16 -27.64
CA ILE A 13 -19.31 -12.30 -27.57
C ILE A 13 -20.40 -12.00 -26.55
N GLU A 14 -21.63 -11.84 -27.01
CA GLU A 14 -22.75 -11.40 -26.18
C GLU A 14 -24.10 -11.91 -26.70
N ASP A 15 -25.01 -12.22 -25.77
CA ASP A 15 -26.39 -12.59 -26.08
C ASP A 15 -27.23 -11.36 -26.47
N ALA A 16 -26.92 -10.21 -25.85
CA ALA A 16 -27.55 -8.94 -26.08
C ALA A 16 -26.49 -7.84 -26.11
N LEU A 17 -26.77 -6.79 -26.89
CA LEU A 17 -25.86 -5.68 -27.07
C LEU A 17 -25.58 -4.95 -25.75
N ASN A 18 -24.35 -5.01 -25.24
CA ASN A 18 -23.90 -4.27 -24.06
C ASN A 18 -23.38 -2.88 -24.45
N ALA A 19 -24.20 -1.84 -24.22
CA ALA A 19 -23.83 -0.45 -24.50
C ALA A 19 -22.67 0.06 -23.62
N GLY A 20 -22.59 -0.38 -22.36
CA GLY A 20 -21.56 0.05 -21.41
C GLY A 20 -20.14 -0.36 -21.83
N ILE A 21 -19.97 -1.59 -22.32
CA ILE A 21 -18.68 -2.05 -22.88
C ILE A 21 -18.25 -1.13 -24.04
N ARG A 22 -19.16 -0.75 -24.92
CA ARG A 22 -18.83 0.10 -26.07
C ARG A 22 -18.48 1.52 -25.66
N GLU A 23 -19.23 2.09 -24.73
CA GLU A 23 -18.96 3.43 -24.19
C GLU A 23 -17.57 3.48 -23.55
N ALA A 24 -17.26 2.54 -22.65
CA ALA A 24 -15.97 2.48 -21.97
C ALA A 24 -14.78 2.34 -22.94
N HIS A 25 -14.92 1.50 -23.98
CA HIS A 25 -13.88 1.33 -24.98
C HIS A 25 -13.72 2.55 -25.90
N ASN A 26 -14.80 3.23 -26.27
CA ASN A 26 -14.75 4.46 -27.06
C ASN A 26 -14.12 5.62 -26.27
N ASP A 27 -14.47 5.77 -25.00
CA ASP A 27 -13.89 6.77 -24.10
C ASP A 27 -12.38 6.58 -24.00
N LEU A 28 -11.94 5.34 -23.78
CA LEU A 28 -10.52 5.01 -23.69
C LEU A 28 -9.80 5.20 -25.04
N ALA A 29 -10.45 4.89 -26.16
CA ALA A 29 -9.90 5.13 -27.49
C ALA A 29 -9.62 6.62 -27.72
N ILE A 30 -10.54 7.50 -27.32
CA ILE A 30 -10.37 8.96 -27.40
C ILE A 30 -9.16 9.40 -26.56
N VAL A 31 -9.06 8.92 -25.32
CA VAL A 31 -7.96 9.27 -24.40
C VAL A 31 -6.61 8.80 -24.94
N CYS A 32 -6.55 7.59 -25.47
CA CYS A 32 -5.33 7.04 -26.07
C CYS A 32 -5.03 7.56 -27.48
N GLN A 33 -5.87 8.45 -28.02
CA GLN A 33 -5.80 8.93 -29.40
C GLN A 33 -5.71 7.78 -30.40
N ARG A 34 -6.62 6.81 -30.30
CA ARG A 34 -6.74 5.66 -31.22
C ARG A 34 -8.18 5.48 -31.67
N SER A 35 -8.37 4.77 -32.78
CA SER A 35 -9.67 4.26 -33.20
C SER A 35 -9.91 2.87 -32.63
N VAL A 36 -11.16 2.58 -32.29
CA VAL A 36 -11.61 1.24 -31.90
C VAL A 36 -12.75 0.80 -32.80
N GLU A 37 -12.71 -0.43 -33.28
CA GLU A 37 -13.78 -1.09 -34.01
C GLU A 37 -14.27 -2.27 -33.18
N ILE A 38 -15.57 -2.32 -32.91
CA ILE A 38 -16.18 -3.35 -32.07
C ILE A 38 -17.22 -4.11 -32.89
N VAL A 39 -17.00 -5.40 -33.08
CA VAL A 39 -17.91 -6.32 -33.77
C VAL A 39 -18.57 -7.22 -32.75
N SER A 40 -19.90 -7.35 -32.82
CA SER A 40 -20.64 -8.24 -31.92
C SER A 40 -21.03 -9.54 -32.56
N ARG A 41 -20.93 -10.59 -31.77
CA ARG A 41 -21.12 -11.96 -32.20
C ARG A 41 -21.88 -12.76 -31.15
N PRO A 42 -22.81 -13.64 -31.56
CA PRO A 42 -23.47 -14.55 -30.62
C PRO A 42 -22.49 -15.63 -30.13
N PRO A 43 -22.77 -16.27 -28.97
CA PRO A 43 -21.94 -17.34 -28.41
C PRO A 43 -21.59 -18.47 -29.37
N THR A 44 -22.50 -18.80 -30.29
CA THR A 44 -22.35 -19.88 -31.28
C THR A 44 -21.24 -19.64 -32.30
N THR A 45 -20.68 -18.43 -32.36
CA THR A 45 -19.64 -18.04 -33.32
C THR A 45 -18.26 -17.86 -32.70
N ILE A 46 -18.06 -18.33 -31.47
CA ILE A 46 -16.77 -18.21 -30.75
C ILE A 46 -15.60 -18.84 -31.53
N THR A 47 -15.82 -19.95 -32.22
CA THR A 47 -14.79 -20.62 -33.04
C THR A 47 -14.35 -19.74 -34.22
N ILE A 48 -15.28 -19.04 -34.86
CA ILE A 48 -14.96 -18.11 -35.95
C ILE A 48 -14.17 -16.92 -35.39
N ALA A 49 -14.56 -16.40 -34.24
CA ALA A 49 -13.82 -15.32 -33.58
C ALA A 49 -12.39 -15.75 -33.20
N THR A 50 -12.19 -16.99 -32.74
CA THR A 50 -10.85 -17.49 -32.44
C THR A 50 -9.99 -17.68 -33.68
N ASP A 51 -10.58 -18.10 -34.80
CA ASP A 51 -9.86 -18.20 -36.09
C ASP A 51 -9.42 -16.82 -36.58
N GLU A 52 -10.28 -15.81 -36.45
CA GLU A 52 -9.98 -14.40 -36.78
C GLU A 52 -8.92 -13.80 -35.85
N LEU A 53 -8.94 -14.16 -34.56
CA LEU A 53 -7.90 -13.76 -33.62
C LEU A 53 -6.56 -14.42 -33.99
N GLN A 54 -6.60 -15.68 -34.43
CA GLN A 54 -5.41 -16.42 -34.85
C GLN A 54 -4.82 -15.88 -36.16
N SER A 55 -5.64 -15.47 -37.12
CA SER A 55 -5.21 -14.84 -38.37
C SER A 55 -4.73 -13.39 -38.19
N GLY A 56 -5.11 -12.74 -37.08
CA GLY A 56 -4.84 -11.32 -36.84
C GLY A 56 -5.85 -10.37 -37.48
N ASP A 57 -7.05 -10.86 -37.80
CA ASP A 57 -8.18 -10.06 -38.28
C ASP A 57 -8.85 -9.27 -37.14
N ILE A 58 -8.71 -9.74 -35.91
CA ILE A 58 -9.08 -9.02 -34.68
C ILE A 58 -7.92 -9.07 -33.68
N ASP A 59 -7.88 -8.10 -32.77
CA ASP A 59 -6.82 -7.95 -31.77
C ASP A 59 -7.19 -8.60 -30.42
N GLY A 60 -8.48 -8.86 -30.18
CA GLY A 60 -8.94 -9.59 -29.00
C GLY A 60 -10.43 -9.90 -29.01
N ILE A 61 -10.82 -10.87 -28.17
CA ILE A 61 -12.20 -11.30 -27.97
C ILE A 61 -12.60 -11.00 -26.52
N ILE A 62 -13.71 -10.29 -26.33
CA ILE A 62 -14.30 -9.98 -25.04
C ILE A 62 -15.53 -10.86 -24.85
N ILE A 63 -15.65 -11.51 -23.69
CA ILE A 63 -16.85 -12.26 -23.32
C ILE A 63 -17.68 -11.41 -22.38
N SER A 64 -18.95 -11.17 -22.72
CA SER A 64 -19.84 -10.41 -21.85
C SER A 64 -20.11 -11.14 -20.53
N CYS A 65 -20.33 -10.37 -19.44
CA CYS A 65 -20.53 -10.87 -18.08
C CYS A 65 -21.50 -12.08 -17.95
N PRO A 66 -22.69 -12.09 -18.60
CA PRO A 66 -23.62 -13.23 -18.50
C PRO A 66 -23.07 -14.57 -19.02
N LEU A 67 -22.04 -14.53 -19.86
CA LEU A 67 -21.44 -15.68 -20.54
C LEU A 67 -20.16 -16.19 -19.87
N VAL A 68 -19.61 -15.45 -18.90
CA VAL A 68 -18.41 -15.84 -18.16
C VAL A 68 -18.69 -17.15 -17.41
N GLY A 69 -17.84 -18.16 -17.65
CA GLY A 69 -17.99 -19.52 -17.10
C GLY A 69 -19.01 -20.40 -17.83
N ARG A 70 -19.54 -19.97 -18.98
CA ARG A 70 -20.46 -20.77 -19.82
C ARG A 70 -19.88 -21.17 -21.16
N LEU A 71 -18.77 -20.54 -21.57
CA LEU A 71 -18.10 -20.81 -22.83
C LEU A 71 -16.87 -21.66 -22.59
N MET A 72 -16.67 -22.63 -23.48
CA MET A 72 -15.46 -23.44 -23.55
C MET A 72 -14.80 -23.19 -24.90
N ILE A 73 -13.49 -22.98 -24.88
CA ILE A 73 -12.70 -22.81 -26.11
C ILE A 73 -11.58 -23.83 -26.09
N ASP A 74 -11.49 -24.60 -27.16
CA ASP A 74 -10.43 -25.58 -27.37
C ASP A 74 -9.12 -24.89 -27.78
N ASN A 75 -7.98 -25.49 -27.45
CA ASN A 75 -6.64 -25.02 -27.82
C ASN A 75 -6.27 -23.61 -27.30
N VAL A 76 -6.79 -23.22 -26.13
CA VAL A 76 -6.45 -21.96 -25.46
C VAL A 76 -5.74 -22.23 -24.14
N HIS A 77 -4.72 -21.43 -23.83
CA HIS A 77 -4.08 -21.42 -22.52
C HIS A 77 -4.86 -20.55 -21.55
N TYR A 78 -5.31 -21.11 -20.44
CA TYR A 78 -6.00 -20.37 -19.39
C TYR A 78 -5.00 -19.86 -18.36
N ASP A 79 -5.19 -18.62 -17.90
CA ASP A 79 -4.45 -18.12 -16.74
C ASP A 79 -4.93 -18.81 -15.44
N ALA A 80 -4.14 -18.69 -14.37
CA ALA A 80 -4.43 -19.36 -13.11
C ALA A 80 -5.77 -18.90 -12.51
N ALA A 81 -6.09 -17.61 -12.64
CA ALA A 81 -7.35 -17.06 -12.18
C ALA A 81 -8.54 -17.68 -12.93
N SER A 82 -8.47 -17.79 -14.26
CA SER A 82 -9.50 -18.40 -15.08
C SER A 82 -9.73 -19.87 -14.76
N LEU A 83 -8.66 -20.63 -14.52
CA LEU A 83 -8.76 -22.04 -14.13
C LEU A 83 -9.44 -22.21 -12.77
N VAL A 84 -9.15 -21.34 -11.81
CA VAL A 84 -9.70 -21.44 -10.45
C VAL A 84 -11.13 -20.92 -10.39
N VAL A 85 -11.42 -19.76 -10.99
CA VAL A 85 -12.75 -19.15 -11.02
C VAL A 85 -13.72 -19.92 -11.93
N ASP A 86 -13.18 -20.75 -12.84
CA ASP A 86 -13.92 -21.47 -13.89
C ASP A 86 -14.62 -20.49 -14.85
N GLY A 87 -13.85 -19.54 -15.36
CA GLY A 87 -14.36 -18.51 -16.26
C GLY A 87 -13.31 -17.52 -16.74
N PHE A 88 -13.52 -16.94 -17.92
CA PHE A 88 -12.67 -15.93 -18.54
C PHE A 88 -13.55 -14.90 -19.26
N ASN A 89 -13.04 -13.67 -19.39
CA ASN A 89 -13.73 -12.58 -20.05
C ASN A 89 -12.89 -11.88 -21.14
N LEU A 90 -11.63 -12.31 -21.32
CA LEU A 90 -10.77 -11.90 -22.43
C LEU A 90 -10.09 -13.12 -23.06
N VAL A 91 -10.04 -13.15 -24.40
CA VAL A 91 -9.13 -14.01 -25.16
C VAL A 91 -8.24 -13.13 -26.03
N LYS A 92 -6.93 -13.35 -25.98
CA LYS A 92 -5.93 -12.62 -26.77
C LYS A 92 -4.91 -13.56 -27.39
N LYS A 93 -4.19 -13.07 -28.40
CA LYS A 93 -3.06 -13.76 -29.01
C LYS A 93 -1.74 -13.26 -28.42
N THR A 94 -0.86 -14.20 -28.07
CA THR A 94 0.51 -13.92 -27.61
C THR A 94 1.46 -14.84 -28.36
N GLY A 95 2.27 -14.28 -29.26
CA GLY A 95 3.02 -15.09 -30.23
C GLY A 95 2.06 -15.88 -31.12
N ASP A 96 2.24 -17.19 -31.20
CA ASP A 96 1.37 -18.07 -31.99
C ASP A 96 0.24 -18.72 -31.18
N ASN A 97 0.17 -18.45 -29.87
CA ASN A 97 -0.76 -19.10 -28.95
C ASN A 97 -1.89 -18.17 -28.52
N LEU A 98 -3.07 -18.74 -28.27
CA LEU A 98 -4.21 -18.05 -27.68
C LEU A 98 -4.20 -18.19 -26.15
N TYR A 99 -4.57 -17.11 -25.48
CA TYR A 99 -4.64 -17.03 -24.02
C TYR A 99 -5.99 -16.50 -23.57
N ALA A 100 -6.66 -17.24 -22.69
CA ALA A 100 -7.88 -16.85 -22.00
C ALA A 100 -7.54 -16.32 -20.60
N MET A 101 -8.08 -15.17 -20.26
CA MET A 101 -7.79 -14.45 -19.03
C MET A 101 -9.07 -14.00 -18.32
N ASN A 102 -9.03 -13.98 -17.00
CA ASN A 102 -10.10 -13.44 -16.18
C ASN A 102 -9.75 -12.02 -15.71
N LEU A 103 -10.15 -11.02 -16.48
CA LEU A 103 -9.99 -9.61 -16.12
C LEU A 103 -10.86 -9.19 -14.93
N ASP A 104 -11.88 -9.97 -14.55
CA ASP A 104 -12.67 -9.66 -13.35
C ASP A 104 -11.80 -9.65 -12.10
N VAL A 105 -10.88 -10.60 -11.98
CA VAL A 105 -9.92 -10.66 -10.87
C VAL A 105 -9.05 -9.40 -10.81
N PHE A 106 -8.49 -8.98 -11.94
CA PHE A 106 -7.63 -7.79 -11.98
C PHE A 106 -8.43 -6.49 -11.80
N GLY A 107 -9.65 -6.43 -12.32
CA GLY A 107 -10.57 -5.31 -12.14
C GLY A 107 -11.00 -5.14 -10.68
N VAL A 108 -11.34 -6.24 -9.99
CA VAL A 108 -11.61 -6.20 -8.55
C VAL A 108 -10.38 -5.80 -7.75
N HIS A 109 -9.20 -6.35 -8.09
CA HIS A 109 -7.95 -5.98 -7.44
C HIS A 109 -7.66 -4.48 -7.60
N TYR A 110 -7.81 -3.95 -8.81
CA TYR A 110 -7.69 -2.51 -9.08
C TYR A 110 -8.65 -1.72 -8.21
N ALA A 111 -9.95 -2.03 -8.28
CA ALA A 111 -10.98 -1.26 -7.60
C ALA A 111 -10.76 -1.23 -6.08
N VAL A 112 -10.49 -2.40 -5.48
CA VAL A 112 -10.20 -2.49 -4.05
C VAL A 112 -8.96 -1.69 -3.66
N THR A 113 -7.91 -1.71 -4.49
CA THR A 113 -6.67 -0.95 -4.24
C THR A 113 -6.88 0.55 -4.40
N SER A 114 -7.65 0.99 -5.41
CA SER A 114 -7.89 2.41 -5.66
C SER A 114 -8.82 3.02 -4.61
N THR A 115 -9.77 2.23 -4.10
CA THR A 115 -10.72 2.65 -3.08
C THR A 115 -10.07 2.64 -1.68
N CYS A 116 -9.32 1.59 -1.32
CA CYS A 116 -8.84 1.39 0.04
C CYS A 116 -7.31 1.42 0.17
N ALA A 117 -6.77 2.30 1.05
CA ALA A 117 -5.33 2.38 1.33
C ALA A 117 -4.73 1.08 1.91
N TYR A 118 -5.51 0.30 2.67
CA TYR A 118 -5.05 -0.94 3.32
C TYR A 118 -6.10 -2.05 3.16
N PRO A 119 -6.14 -2.73 2.00
CA PRO A 119 -7.19 -3.69 1.68
C PRO A 119 -7.00 -5.08 2.29
N ARG A 120 -5.88 -5.34 2.98
CA ARG A 120 -5.52 -6.67 3.48
C ARG A 120 -6.27 -7.10 4.75
N PHE A 121 -6.31 -8.42 4.97
CA PHE A 121 -6.80 -9.07 6.21
C PHE A 121 -8.23 -8.67 6.60
N ARG A 122 -9.11 -8.57 5.59
CA ARG A 122 -10.49 -8.16 5.81
C ARG A 122 -11.33 -9.37 6.17
N ALA A 123 -12.12 -9.26 7.25
CA ALA A 123 -13.24 -10.17 7.48
C ALA A 123 -14.37 -9.82 6.50
N VAL A 124 -14.81 -10.81 5.73
CA VAL A 124 -15.70 -10.63 4.57
C VAL A 124 -17.08 -11.22 4.86
N LEU A 125 -18.15 -10.47 4.58
CA LEU A 125 -19.51 -11.02 4.42
C LEU A 125 -19.77 -11.26 2.93
N LEU A 126 -20.20 -12.48 2.61
CA LEU A 126 -20.42 -12.95 1.26
C LEU A 126 -21.91 -13.23 1.06
N ILE A 127 -22.48 -12.62 0.02
CA ILE A 127 -23.88 -12.77 -0.35
C ILE A 127 -23.93 -13.05 -1.85
N GLY A 128 -24.44 -14.23 -2.23
CA GLY A 128 -24.45 -14.69 -3.62
C GLY A 128 -23.26 -15.57 -4.01
N ASN A 129 -23.28 -16.05 -5.25
CA ASN A 129 -22.37 -17.11 -5.73
C ASN A 129 -22.00 -17.00 -7.23
N GLY A 130 -22.30 -15.86 -7.87
CA GLY A 130 -21.99 -15.61 -9.27
C GLY A 130 -20.49 -15.65 -9.62
N SER A 131 -20.18 -15.64 -10.92
CA SER A 131 -18.79 -15.66 -11.43
C SER A 131 -17.94 -14.50 -10.90
N LEU A 132 -18.51 -13.29 -10.86
CA LEU A 132 -17.82 -12.10 -10.36
C LEU A 132 -17.57 -12.17 -8.84
N VAL A 133 -18.47 -12.82 -8.08
CA VAL A 133 -18.26 -13.10 -6.64
C VAL A 133 -17.08 -14.05 -6.45
N ARG A 134 -16.97 -15.09 -7.29
CA ARG A 134 -15.82 -16.00 -7.27
C ARG A 134 -14.51 -15.31 -7.64
N ALA A 135 -14.54 -14.41 -8.63
CA ALA A 135 -13.38 -13.58 -8.97
C ALA A 135 -12.97 -12.66 -7.80
N ALA A 136 -13.95 -12.05 -7.12
CA ALA A 136 -13.69 -11.22 -5.94
C ALA A 136 -13.11 -12.02 -4.77
N LEU A 137 -13.64 -13.22 -4.52
CA LEU A 137 -13.09 -14.16 -3.52
C LEU A 137 -11.66 -14.55 -3.84
N TYR A 138 -11.38 -14.91 -5.10
CA TYR A 138 -10.03 -15.21 -5.55
C TYR A 138 -9.08 -14.04 -5.27
N SER A 139 -9.47 -12.82 -5.65
CA SER A 139 -8.66 -11.63 -5.40
C SER A 139 -8.43 -11.36 -3.90
N LEU A 140 -9.46 -11.49 -3.07
CA LEU A 140 -9.38 -11.24 -1.63
C LEU A 140 -8.52 -12.26 -0.89
N VAL A 141 -8.64 -13.53 -1.26
CA VAL A 141 -7.82 -14.60 -0.68
C VAL A 141 -6.37 -14.48 -1.14
N HIS A 142 -6.13 -14.45 -2.45
CA HIS A 142 -4.78 -14.56 -2.99
C HIS A 142 -3.97 -13.27 -2.84
N TYR A 143 -4.56 -12.11 -3.13
CA TYR A 143 -3.82 -10.85 -3.16
C TYR A 143 -4.00 -10.00 -1.90
N PHE A 144 -5.12 -10.14 -1.19
CA PHE A 144 -5.40 -9.37 0.02
C PHE A 144 -5.33 -10.19 1.32
N GLN A 145 -5.06 -11.50 1.23
CA GLN A 145 -4.84 -12.38 2.38
C GLN A 145 -6.00 -12.38 3.38
N SER A 146 -7.23 -12.22 2.89
CA SER A 146 -8.43 -12.38 3.70
C SER A 146 -8.65 -13.87 3.98
N ASP A 147 -8.83 -14.22 5.25
CA ASP A 147 -8.92 -15.59 5.75
C ASP A 147 -10.22 -15.88 6.50
N MET A 148 -11.10 -14.90 6.65
CA MET A 148 -12.35 -15.03 7.40
C MET A 148 -13.55 -14.62 6.54
N PHE A 149 -14.40 -15.60 6.23
CA PHE A 149 -15.58 -15.41 5.39
C PHE A 149 -16.86 -15.83 6.12
N TYR A 150 -17.78 -14.89 6.26
CA TYR A 150 -19.15 -15.12 6.67
C TYR A 150 -20.00 -15.29 5.42
N VAL A 151 -20.69 -16.41 5.27
CA VAL A 151 -21.49 -16.69 4.07
C VAL A 151 -22.96 -16.65 4.41
N PHE A 152 -23.69 -15.75 3.75
CA PHE A 152 -25.14 -15.68 3.79
C PHE A 152 -25.72 -16.41 2.58
N GLU A 153 -26.10 -17.68 2.79
CA GLU A 153 -26.68 -18.54 1.76
C GLU A 153 -27.67 -19.53 2.41
N GLU A 154 -28.95 -19.41 2.03
CA GLU A 154 -30.04 -20.24 2.57
C GLU A 154 -29.99 -21.66 1.99
N SER A 155 -29.58 -21.81 0.73
CA SER A 155 -29.50 -23.11 0.07
C SER A 155 -28.29 -23.91 0.54
N ASP A 156 -28.52 -25.04 1.20
CA ASP A 156 -27.46 -25.95 1.66
C ASP A 156 -26.53 -26.39 0.52
N LYS A 157 -27.09 -26.60 -0.67
CA LYS A 157 -26.32 -26.99 -1.86
C LYS A 157 -25.40 -25.85 -2.30
N ALA A 158 -25.94 -24.64 -2.46
CA ALA A 158 -25.16 -23.48 -2.88
C ALA A 158 -24.09 -23.12 -1.85
N PHE A 159 -24.42 -23.19 -0.55
CA PHE A 159 -23.45 -22.99 0.53
C PHE A 159 -22.33 -24.03 0.48
N THR A 160 -22.67 -25.32 0.27
CA THR A 160 -21.67 -26.40 0.20
C THR A 160 -20.74 -26.23 -1.00
N ASP A 161 -21.28 -25.85 -2.16
CA ASP A 161 -20.49 -25.61 -3.37
C ASP A 161 -19.54 -24.42 -3.17
N LEU A 162 -20.03 -23.33 -2.56
CA LEU A 162 -19.24 -22.14 -2.25
C LEU A 162 -18.19 -22.39 -1.17
N TYR A 163 -18.54 -23.16 -0.14
CA TYR A 163 -17.60 -23.59 0.91
C TYR A 163 -16.46 -24.40 0.31
N LYS A 164 -16.75 -25.37 -0.57
CA LYS A 164 -15.72 -26.16 -1.27
C LYS A 164 -14.84 -25.29 -2.14
N PHE A 165 -15.42 -24.33 -2.86
CA PHE A 165 -14.67 -23.37 -3.65
C PHE A 165 -13.69 -22.57 -2.77
N ILE A 166 -14.18 -21.95 -1.68
CA ILE A 166 -13.34 -21.15 -0.77
C ILE A 166 -12.22 -21.99 -0.15
N GLN A 167 -12.54 -23.20 0.35
CA GLN A 167 -11.53 -24.12 0.90
C GLN A 167 -10.52 -24.59 -0.15
N GLY A 168 -10.92 -24.64 -1.43
CA GLY A 168 -10.02 -24.92 -2.54
C GLY A 168 -9.00 -23.82 -2.82
N LEU A 169 -9.27 -22.57 -2.42
CA LEU A 169 -8.33 -21.45 -2.58
C LEU A 169 -7.18 -21.51 -1.58
N SER A 170 -7.46 -21.85 -0.32
CA SER A 170 -6.45 -22.06 0.72
C SER A 170 -7.01 -22.83 1.92
N ALA A 171 -6.23 -23.79 2.42
CA ALA A 171 -6.61 -24.67 3.53
C ALA A 171 -6.70 -23.94 4.90
N GLY A 172 -6.20 -22.71 5.00
CA GLY A 172 -6.20 -21.92 6.24
C GLY A 172 -7.44 -21.05 6.45
N ILE A 173 -8.39 -21.06 5.51
CA ILE A 173 -9.53 -20.13 5.51
C ILE A 173 -10.62 -20.60 6.48
N THR A 174 -11.06 -19.68 7.33
CA THR A 174 -12.24 -19.86 8.20
C THR A 174 -13.49 -19.42 7.46
N VAL A 175 -14.41 -20.36 7.23
CA VAL A 175 -15.72 -20.10 6.62
C VAL A 175 -16.81 -20.36 7.65
N ILE A 176 -17.63 -19.35 7.92
CA ILE A 176 -18.73 -19.40 8.88
C ILE A 176 -20.04 -19.17 8.12
N ARG A 177 -20.95 -20.14 8.18
CA ARG A 177 -22.31 -19.91 7.68
C ARG A 177 -23.02 -18.94 8.63
N HIS A 178 -23.49 -17.83 8.09
CA HIS A 178 -24.20 -16.82 8.86
C HIS A 178 -25.70 -16.92 8.56
N THR A 179 -26.45 -17.47 9.50
CA THR A 179 -27.90 -17.70 9.37
C THR A 179 -28.74 -16.77 10.25
N ASP A 180 -28.11 -16.09 11.22
CA ASP A 180 -28.82 -15.17 12.12
C ASP A 180 -28.81 -13.75 11.55
N VAL A 181 -29.90 -13.38 10.89
CA VAL A 181 -30.05 -12.06 10.29
C VAL A 181 -30.25 -10.94 11.31
N THR A 182 -30.25 -11.21 12.61
CA THR A 182 -30.45 -10.18 13.64
C THR A 182 -29.14 -9.69 14.28
N SER A 183 -28.03 -10.39 14.03
CA SER A 183 -26.71 -10.02 14.53
C SER A 183 -25.75 -9.75 13.37
N SER A 184 -25.12 -8.58 13.38
CA SER A 184 -24.12 -8.27 12.35
C SER A 184 -22.77 -8.88 12.74
N PRO A 185 -22.17 -9.72 11.88
CA PRO A 185 -20.81 -10.17 12.11
C PRO A 185 -19.86 -8.96 12.06
N ALA A 186 -18.75 -9.04 12.78
CA ALA A 186 -17.71 -8.01 12.75
C ALA A 186 -16.94 -8.10 11.42
N VAL A 187 -17.54 -7.58 10.35
CA VAL A 187 -16.98 -7.56 8.99
C VAL A 187 -16.50 -6.17 8.59
N SER A 188 -15.53 -6.16 7.68
CA SER A 188 -14.89 -4.95 7.15
C SER A 188 -14.92 -4.90 5.62
N CYS A 189 -15.47 -5.95 4.99
CA CYS A 189 -15.75 -6.06 3.58
C CYS A 189 -17.08 -6.81 3.39
N VAL A 190 -17.93 -6.33 2.48
CA VAL A 190 -19.15 -7.03 2.05
C VAL A 190 -19.07 -7.22 0.54
N ILE A 191 -19.41 -8.41 0.06
CA ILE A 191 -19.51 -8.75 -1.35
C ILE A 191 -20.92 -9.20 -1.63
N THR A 192 -21.55 -8.62 -2.65
CA THR A 192 -22.88 -9.02 -3.09
C THR A 192 -22.98 -9.02 -4.60
N ASP A 193 -23.62 -10.03 -5.19
CA ASP A 193 -24.07 -10.00 -6.59
C ASP A 193 -25.54 -9.57 -6.74
N ILE A 194 -26.19 -9.13 -5.66
CA ILE A 194 -27.59 -8.73 -5.69
C ILE A 194 -27.68 -7.31 -6.26
N PRO A 195 -28.60 -7.03 -7.20
CA PRO A 195 -28.77 -5.69 -7.77
C PRO A 195 -29.09 -4.61 -6.73
N LYS A 196 -28.53 -3.41 -6.91
CA LYS A 196 -28.66 -2.27 -5.98
C LYS A 196 -30.11 -1.83 -5.77
N ASP A 197 -30.95 -1.90 -6.79
CA ASP A 197 -32.37 -1.55 -6.75
C ASP A 197 -33.20 -2.43 -5.80
N VAL A 198 -32.68 -3.60 -5.42
CA VAL A 198 -33.26 -4.52 -4.43
C VAL A 198 -32.74 -4.22 -3.01
N GLN A 199 -31.71 -3.39 -2.88
CA GLN A 199 -31.06 -3.01 -1.63
C GLN A 199 -31.59 -1.63 -1.20
N LEU A 200 -32.50 -1.57 -0.24
CA LEU A 200 -33.19 -0.33 0.15
C LEU A 200 -32.24 0.79 0.68
N ASP A 201 -32.22 1.92 -0.04
CA ASP A 201 -31.94 3.35 0.24
C ASP A 201 -30.70 3.86 1.01
N ASP A 202 -30.09 4.92 0.46
CA ASP A 202 -28.76 5.49 0.76
C ASP A 202 -28.67 6.29 2.08
N ARG A 203 -27.59 6.03 2.85
CA ARG A 203 -26.96 7.02 3.74
C ARG A 203 -25.45 6.84 3.78
N VAL A 204 -24.72 7.86 3.32
CA VAL A 204 -23.25 7.91 3.31
C VAL A 204 -22.75 8.85 4.40
N ASP A 205 -21.82 8.36 5.22
CA ASP A 205 -20.78 9.17 5.86
C ASP A 205 -19.58 8.28 6.24
N GLN A 206 -18.39 8.89 6.25
CA GLN A 206 -17.05 8.29 6.04
C GLN A 206 -16.54 7.31 7.12
N GLN A 207 -16.23 6.07 6.72
CA GLN A 207 -15.22 5.15 7.31
C GLN A 207 -14.64 4.21 6.22
N THR A 208 -13.59 3.44 6.56
CA THR A 208 -12.66 2.70 5.68
C THR A 208 -13.07 1.25 5.34
N ASN A 209 -14.36 0.93 5.26
CA ASN A 209 -14.85 -0.43 4.94
C ASN A 209 -15.23 -0.55 3.46
N ILE A 210 -15.16 -1.75 2.89
CA ILE A 210 -15.34 -1.97 1.43
C ILE A 210 -16.67 -2.65 1.12
N PHE A 211 -17.49 -2.05 0.27
CA PHE A 211 -18.72 -2.66 -0.22
C PHE A 211 -18.63 -2.96 -1.72
N LEU A 212 -18.46 -4.23 -2.08
CA LEU A 212 -18.39 -4.71 -3.46
C LEU A 212 -19.80 -5.06 -3.95
N ASN A 213 -20.37 -4.17 -4.75
CA ASN A 213 -21.70 -4.30 -5.34
C ASN A 213 -21.60 -4.76 -6.79
N LEU A 214 -21.67 -6.09 -6.97
CA LEU A 214 -21.40 -6.80 -8.23
C LEU A 214 -22.69 -7.10 -9.03
N GLY A 215 -23.82 -6.52 -8.59
CA GLY A 215 -25.21 -6.68 -9.05
C GLY A 215 -25.48 -7.29 -10.43
N PHE A 216 -25.51 -8.62 -10.52
CA PHE A 216 -25.94 -9.36 -11.72
C PHE A 216 -26.71 -10.66 -11.41
N GLY A 217 -26.87 -11.01 -10.12
CA GLY A 217 -27.61 -12.17 -9.67
C GLY A 217 -29.10 -11.90 -9.56
N LYS A 218 -29.92 -12.60 -10.34
CA LYS A 218 -31.36 -12.74 -10.04
C LYS A 218 -31.51 -13.72 -8.88
N SER A 219 -31.35 -13.26 -7.65
CA SER A 219 -31.67 -14.09 -6.50
C SER A 219 -33.19 -14.31 -6.44
N GLY A 220 -33.64 -15.55 -6.38
CA GLY A 220 -35.07 -15.89 -6.21
C GLY A 220 -35.60 -15.72 -4.78
N HIS A 221 -34.78 -15.24 -3.84
CA HIS A 221 -35.09 -15.18 -2.41
C HIS A 221 -35.27 -13.73 -1.94
N ASP A 222 -36.10 -13.54 -0.91
CA ASP A 222 -36.28 -12.26 -0.23
C ASP A 222 -35.04 -11.93 0.59
N LEU A 223 -34.30 -10.97 0.07
CA LEU A 223 -32.98 -10.57 0.52
C LEU A 223 -33.01 -9.20 1.23
N THR A 224 -34.21 -8.66 1.46
CA THR A 224 -34.45 -7.49 2.32
C THR A 224 -33.77 -7.59 3.69
N PRO A 225 -33.67 -8.77 4.34
CA PRO A 225 -33.08 -8.88 5.67
C PRO A 225 -31.59 -8.54 5.76
N TRP A 226 -30.75 -8.67 4.73
CA TRP A 226 -29.32 -8.31 4.89
C TRP A 226 -29.02 -6.85 4.51
N SER A 227 -29.95 -6.15 3.85
CA SER A 227 -29.77 -4.76 3.43
C SER A 227 -29.30 -3.87 4.59
N PHE A 228 -29.81 -4.07 5.82
CA PHE A 228 -29.39 -3.31 7.00
C PHE A 228 -27.89 -3.46 7.35
N LEU A 229 -27.24 -4.55 6.94
CA LEU A 229 -25.80 -4.78 7.12
C LEU A 229 -24.98 -3.95 6.12
N ALA A 230 -25.48 -3.82 4.89
CA ALA A 230 -24.94 -2.91 3.87
C ALA A 230 -25.21 -1.44 4.20
N LEU A 231 -26.28 -1.15 4.97
CA LEU A 231 -26.70 0.19 5.37
C LEU A 231 -25.92 0.82 6.55
N ARG A 232 -24.81 0.22 6.98
CA ARG A 232 -23.96 0.85 8.00
C ARG A 232 -23.24 2.06 7.41
N SER A 233 -23.27 3.19 8.11
CA SER A 233 -22.42 4.34 7.76
C SER A 233 -20.95 3.91 7.67
N GLY A 234 -20.27 4.28 6.59
CA GLY A 234 -18.82 4.12 6.44
C GLY A 234 -18.35 2.98 5.52
N TRP A 235 -19.15 2.64 4.52
CA TRP A 235 -18.73 1.83 3.38
C TRP A 235 -18.31 2.72 2.21
N GLU A 236 -17.19 2.38 1.58
CA GLU A 236 -16.83 2.88 0.25
C GLU A 236 -17.32 1.85 -0.77
N GLU A 237 -18.30 2.26 -1.57
CA GLU A 237 -18.95 1.38 -2.57
C GLU A 237 -18.07 1.26 -3.81
N ILE A 238 -17.82 0.01 -4.20
CA ILE A 238 -17.24 -0.37 -5.49
C ILE A 238 -18.36 -1.00 -6.30
N SER A 239 -18.84 -0.26 -7.30
CA SER A 239 -19.89 -0.72 -8.22
C SER A 239 -19.33 -1.55 -9.38
N LEU A 240 -20.21 -2.34 -10.00
CA LEU A 240 -19.93 -3.07 -11.23
C LEU A 240 -19.40 -2.15 -12.34
N ASP A 241 -20.03 -1.00 -12.56
CA ASP A 241 -19.61 -0.03 -13.59
C ASP A 241 -18.15 0.43 -13.41
N SER A 242 -17.72 0.62 -12.16
CA SER A 242 -16.32 0.98 -11.86
C SER A 242 -15.38 -0.18 -12.20
N ILE A 243 -15.76 -1.41 -11.87
CA ILE A 243 -14.98 -2.61 -12.19
C ILE A 243 -14.85 -2.76 -13.72
N GLU A 244 -15.94 -2.63 -14.49
CA GLU A 244 -15.92 -2.74 -15.96
C GLU A 244 -15.01 -1.67 -16.61
N LYS A 245 -15.00 -0.44 -16.08
CA LYS A 245 -14.07 0.61 -16.53
C LYS A 245 -12.61 0.22 -16.30
N PHE A 246 -12.29 -0.33 -15.13
CA PHE A 246 -10.92 -0.77 -14.82
C PHE A 246 -10.50 -1.99 -15.63
N GLN A 247 -11.41 -2.93 -15.87
CA GLN A 247 -11.18 -4.06 -16.79
C GLN A 247 -10.85 -3.58 -18.20
N THR A 248 -11.61 -2.60 -18.70
CA THR A 248 -11.38 -2.00 -20.01
C THR A 248 -9.98 -1.39 -20.10
N TYR A 249 -9.54 -0.66 -19.06
CA TYR A 249 -8.18 -0.14 -19.01
C TYR A 249 -7.12 -1.23 -19.05
N ILE A 250 -7.25 -2.27 -18.21
CA ILE A 250 -6.30 -3.39 -18.15
C ILE A 250 -6.27 -4.12 -19.50
N LEU A 251 -7.41 -4.37 -20.11
CA LEU A 251 -7.54 -4.98 -21.44
C LEU A 251 -6.74 -4.21 -22.49
N TRP A 252 -6.87 -2.88 -22.52
CA TRP A 252 -6.13 -2.07 -23.48
C TRP A 252 -4.62 -2.13 -23.24
N GLN A 253 -4.15 -2.22 -22.01
CA GLN A 253 -2.73 -2.51 -21.76
C GLN A 253 -2.31 -3.87 -22.31
N GLN A 254 -3.20 -4.87 -22.28
CA GLN A 254 -2.92 -6.22 -22.78
C GLN A 254 -2.91 -6.34 -24.31
N ILE A 255 -3.68 -5.50 -25.02
CA ILE A 255 -3.91 -5.64 -26.47
C ILE A 255 -3.23 -4.51 -27.25
N ALA A 256 -3.26 -3.28 -26.76
CA ALA A 256 -2.91 -2.10 -27.56
C ALA A 256 -1.44 -1.67 -27.47
N VAL A 257 -0.62 -2.30 -26.61
CA VAL A 257 0.72 -1.79 -26.24
C VAL A 257 0.63 -0.30 -25.92
N CYS A 258 -0.05 0.02 -24.82
CA CYS A 258 -0.11 1.37 -24.29
C CYS A 258 1.23 1.74 -23.65
N ASP A 259 1.65 3.00 -23.78
CA ASP A 259 2.89 3.48 -23.16
C ASP A 259 2.79 3.34 -21.63
N ASN A 260 3.78 2.73 -20.97
CA ASN A 260 3.80 2.46 -19.52
C ASN A 260 3.76 3.75 -18.66
N ASN A 261 3.76 4.90 -19.31
CA ASN A 261 3.65 6.24 -18.73
C ASN A 261 2.20 6.70 -18.50
N LEU A 262 1.19 5.97 -18.99
CA LEU A 262 -0.22 6.30 -18.78
C LEU A 262 -0.64 5.95 -17.35
N ILE A 263 -0.79 6.97 -16.51
CA ILE A 263 -1.26 6.88 -15.12
C ILE A 263 -2.73 7.32 -15.06
N PHE A 264 -3.59 6.46 -14.51
CA PHE A 264 -5.02 6.72 -14.40
C PHE A 264 -5.37 7.45 -13.10
N HIS A 265 -6.24 8.45 -13.20
CA HIS A 265 -6.78 9.20 -12.07
C HIS A 265 -8.31 9.07 -12.09
N GLU A 266 -8.94 8.77 -10.95
CA GLU A 266 -10.38 8.48 -10.85
C GLU A 266 -11.27 9.62 -11.42
N ASP A 267 -10.84 10.88 -11.29
CA ASP A 267 -11.60 12.05 -11.77
C ASP A 267 -11.26 12.53 -13.20
N SER A 268 -10.13 12.10 -13.77
CA SER A 268 -9.69 12.51 -15.11
C SER A 268 -8.88 11.40 -15.70
N TRP A 269 -9.44 10.72 -16.71
CA TRP A 269 -8.94 9.50 -17.33
C TRP A 269 -7.42 9.39 -17.54
N CYS A 270 -6.64 10.48 -17.59
CA CYS A 270 -5.17 10.47 -17.53
C CYS A 270 -4.58 11.72 -16.85
N VAL A 271 -3.46 11.59 -16.13
CA VAL A 271 -2.58 12.71 -15.74
C VAL A 271 -1.15 12.42 -16.21
N THR A 272 -0.49 13.41 -16.84
CA THR A 272 0.93 13.31 -17.23
C THR A 272 1.84 13.54 -16.01
N SER A 273 2.88 12.72 -15.88
CA SER A 273 3.78 12.62 -14.71
C SER A 273 4.66 13.88 -14.41
N THR A 274 4.47 14.97 -15.15
CA THR A 274 5.46 16.06 -15.31
C THR A 274 5.28 17.31 -14.45
N MET A 275 4.46 17.31 -13.39
CA MET A 275 4.28 18.53 -12.58
C MET A 275 5.10 18.57 -11.28
N LEU A 276 6.00 19.57 -11.28
CA LEU A 276 6.68 20.29 -10.19
C LEU A 276 7.93 19.67 -9.54
N VAL A 277 9.09 20.10 -10.06
CA VAL A 277 10.41 20.09 -9.39
C VAL A 277 10.54 21.38 -8.59
N MET A 278 10.77 21.30 -7.28
CA MET A 278 11.33 22.40 -6.50
C MET A 278 12.49 21.85 -5.66
N ALA A 279 13.66 22.49 -5.76
CA ALA A 279 14.80 22.23 -4.87
C ALA A 279 14.97 23.43 -3.91
N PRO A 280 14.83 23.23 -2.57
CA PRO A 280 15.18 24.25 -1.57
C PRO A 280 16.45 23.91 -0.72
N PRO A 281 16.90 24.77 0.24
CA PRO A 281 18.31 24.97 0.60
C PRO A 281 18.82 24.22 1.85
N GLU A 282 20.07 23.72 1.79
CA GLU A 282 20.76 22.82 2.74
C GLU A 282 20.78 23.18 4.27
N SER A 283 20.29 24.35 4.69
CA SER A 283 20.18 24.77 6.11
C SER A 283 19.11 25.85 6.31
N LEU A 284 18.34 25.81 7.41
CA LEU A 284 17.34 26.82 7.78
C LEU A 284 17.77 27.61 9.02
N ILE A 285 17.64 28.93 8.98
CA ILE A 285 17.86 29.81 10.13
C ILE A 285 16.56 29.93 10.92
N CYS A 286 16.54 29.36 12.12
CA CYS A 286 15.39 29.39 13.03
C CYS A 286 15.63 30.35 14.20
N VAL A 287 14.56 30.73 14.91
CA VAL A 287 14.67 31.41 16.20
C VAL A 287 14.52 30.37 17.31
N VAL A 288 15.54 30.22 18.14
CA VAL A 288 15.52 29.34 19.31
C VAL A 288 15.25 30.19 20.54
N VAL A 289 14.20 29.87 21.30
CA VAL A 289 13.85 30.61 22.53
C VAL A 289 14.03 29.71 23.74
N ASN A 290 14.79 30.22 24.72
CA ASN A 290 14.83 29.69 26.07
C ASN A 290 13.69 30.31 26.89
N LEU A 291 12.68 29.49 27.19
CA LEU A 291 11.47 29.91 27.91
C LEU A 291 11.73 30.20 29.40
N ALA A 292 12.86 29.75 29.96
CA ALA A 292 13.20 30.03 31.36
C ALA A 292 13.61 31.50 31.58
N GLU A 293 14.12 32.16 30.54
CA GLU A 293 14.68 33.52 30.59
C GLU A 293 14.04 34.46 29.57
N ASN A 294 13.07 33.98 28.77
CA ASN A 294 12.51 34.65 27.58
C ASN A 294 13.59 35.10 26.57
N TRP A 295 14.76 34.48 26.61
CA TRP A 295 15.87 34.78 25.73
C TRP A 295 15.64 34.09 24.39
N SER A 296 15.66 34.82 23.27
CA SER A 296 15.70 34.23 21.93
C SER A 296 16.98 34.54 21.17
N ILE A 297 17.46 33.57 20.40
CA ILE A 297 18.65 33.68 19.56
C ILE A 297 18.38 33.07 18.20
N ARG A 298 18.90 33.67 17.12
CA ARG A 298 18.90 33.03 15.81
C ARG A 298 19.96 31.94 15.79
N ALA A 299 19.57 30.74 15.42
CA ALA A 299 20.48 29.62 15.24
C ALA A 299 20.21 28.96 13.89
N SER A 300 21.28 28.65 13.17
CA SER A 300 21.18 27.75 12.03
C SER A 300 20.89 26.35 12.56
N VAL A 301 19.75 25.79 12.18
CA VAL A 301 19.41 24.41 12.48
C VAL A 301 19.70 23.62 11.21
N PRO A 302 20.73 22.74 11.21
CA PRO A 302 20.96 21.87 10.07
C PRO A 302 19.82 20.86 10.01
N PHE A 303 19.24 20.68 8.83
CA PHE A 303 18.46 19.48 8.62
C PHE A 303 19.38 18.25 8.73
N ALA A 304 18.87 17.14 9.28
CA ALA A 304 19.69 15.96 9.57
C ALA A 304 20.42 15.47 8.31
N ARG A 305 21.77 15.47 8.32
CA ARG A 305 22.63 15.15 7.14
C ARG A 305 22.53 13.70 6.61
N THR A 306 21.50 12.96 7.01
CA THR A 306 21.31 11.53 6.73
C THR A 306 20.29 11.23 5.63
N TYR A 307 19.59 12.23 5.07
CA TYR A 307 18.67 12.12 3.93
C TYR A 307 18.43 13.52 3.30
N ASN A 308 17.86 13.59 2.08
CA ASN A 308 17.46 14.85 1.44
C ASN A 308 16.08 15.31 1.97
N HIS A 309 15.93 16.59 2.26
CA HIS A 309 14.80 17.19 3.02
C HIS A 309 13.81 17.92 2.12
N THR A 310 12.54 18.02 2.54
CA THR A 310 11.51 18.81 1.83
C THR A 310 11.31 20.21 2.39
N PHE A 311 12.09 20.57 3.41
CA PHE A 311 12.06 21.88 4.05
C PHE A 311 10.70 22.19 4.66
N THR A 312 10.10 21.17 5.27
CA THR A 312 8.85 21.28 6.03
C THR A 312 9.10 21.23 7.53
N VAL A 313 8.13 21.72 8.32
CA VAL A 313 8.20 21.70 9.80
C VAL A 313 8.42 20.29 10.34
N ASP A 314 7.91 19.29 9.64
CA ASP A 314 8.02 17.89 10.04
C ASP A 314 9.45 17.36 9.89
N ASP A 315 10.25 17.89 8.95
CA ASP A 315 11.67 17.52 8.77
C ASP A 315 12.52 17.92 9.99
N LEU A 316 12.17 19.03 10.66
CA LEU A 316 12.84 19.49 11.88
C LEU A 316 12.45 18.66 13.12
N LEU A 317 11.32 17.95 13.05
CA LEU A 317 10.82 17.09 14.13
C LEU A 317 11.33 15.64 14.02
N LEU A 318 11.94 15.26 12.89
CA LEU A 318 12.44 13.91 12.64
C LEU A 318 13.56 13.47 13.59
N ASP A 319 14.27 14.38 14.27
CA ASP A 319 15.24 14.04 15.32
C ASP A 319 14.57 13.42 16.57
N GLU A 320 13.25 13.56 16.76
CA GLU A 320 12.49 12.95 17.87
C GLU A 320 11.47 11.88 17.42
N TRP A 321 11.50 11.42 16.16
CA TRP A 321 10.64 10.31 15.67
C TRP A 321 10.94 8.94 16.29
N PHE A 322 11.92 8.82 17.20
CA PHE A 322 12.21 7.63 18.00
C PHE A 322 12.29 7.97 19.50
N PRO A 323 11.61 7.30 20.45
CA PRO A 323 10.55 6.26 20.41
C PRO A 323 9.21 6.74 21.05
N PRO A 324 8.07 6.03 20.84
CA PRO A 324 6.89 6.21 21.69
C PRO A 324 7.15 5.66 23.12
N PRO A 325 6.40 6.12 24.14
CA PRO A 325 6.35 5.44 25.43
C PRO A 325 5.89 3.99 25.24
N SER A 326 6.39 3.08 26.07
CA SER A 326 6.26 1.62 26.00
C SER A 326 4.83 1.05 26.00
N ASP A 327 3.79 1.88 26.08
CA ASP A 327 2.45 1.44 26.47
C ASP A 327 1.33 1.83 25.47
N SER A 328 1.65 2.35 24.27
CA SER A 328 0.62 2.71 23.26
C SER A 328 0.73 1.92 21.96
N LEU A 329 -0.33 1.17 21.63
CA LEU A 329 -0.51 0.48 20.33
C LEU A 329 -1.01 1.41 19.20
N PHE A 330 -1.17 2.71 19.48
CA PHE A 330 -1.54 3.74 18.49
C PHE A 330 -0.57 4.91 18.56
N ARG A 331 -0.17 5.46 17.40
CA ARG A 331 0.55 6.74 17.35
C ARG A 331 -0.38 7.85 17.85
N LYS A 332 0.09 8.66 18.82
CA LYS A 332 -0.55 9.96 19.09
C LYS A 332 -0.23 10.87 17.91
N GLY A 333 -1.26 11.46 17.29
CA GLY A 333 -1.08 12.52 16.30
C GLY A 333 -0.20 13.65 16.85
N VAL A 334 0.67 14.18 15.98
CA VAL A 334 1.73 15.17 16.31
C VAL A 334 1.15 16.58 16.56
N SER A 335 -0.18 16.75 16.50
CA SER A 335 -0.89 18.01 16.71
C SER A 335 -0.66 18.66 18.08
N SER A 336 -0.11 17.93 19.05
CA SER A 336 0.06 18.40 20.44
C SER A 336 1.41 19.07 20.76
N ARG A 337 2.37 19.10 19.83
CA ARG A 337 3.71 19.72 20.02
C ARG A 337 3.96 21.00 19.22
N ARG A 338 2.97 21.44 18.44
CA ARG A 338 3.08 22.60 17.56
C ARG A 338 2.03 23.64 17.91
N LEU A 339 2.43 24.90 17.92
CA LEU A 339 1.51 26.03 17.94
C LEU A 339 1.74 26.85 16.67
N PHE A 340 0.78 26.80 15.76
CA PHE A 340 0.78 27.65 14.57
C PHE A 340 0.20 29.02 14.92
N CYS A 341 1.04 30.05 14.77
CA CYS A 341 0.76 31.41 15.17
C CYS A 341 0.62 32.29 13.93
N THR A 342 -0.57 32.81 13.72
CA THR A 342 -0.90 33.72 12.61
C THR A 342 -1.01 35.17 13.07
N ARG A 343 -0.93 35.44 14.38
CA ARG A 343 -1.17 36.76 15.00
C ARG A 343 -0.33 36.94 16.27
N TRP A 344 0.16 38.14 16.50
CA TRP A 344 0.97 38.49 17.67
C TRP A 344 0.20 38.53 19.01
N ARG A 345 -1.14 38.57 18.99
CA ARG A 345 -2.03 38.58 20.19
C ARG A 345 -3.29 37.75 19.97
N LEU A 346 -3.73 37.06 21.02
CA LEU A 346 -5.01 36.33 21.05
C LEU A 346 -6.19 37.31 20.99
N GLY A 347 -6.96 37.28 19.89
CA GLY A 347 -8.16 38.09 19.71
C GLY A 347 -8.63 38.08 18.26
N ARG A 348 -9.96 38.14 18.02
CA ARG A 348 -10.53 38.15 16.66
C ARG A 348 -10.17 39.41 15.86
N ASN A 349 -9.75 40.50 16.51
CA ASN A 349 -9.53 41.82 15.89
C ASN A 349 -8.07 42.26 15.74
N THR A 350 -7.10 41.33 15.80
CA THR A 350 -5.67 41.64 15.59
C THR A 350 -5.26 41.34 14.14
N SER A 351 -4.40 42.19 13.58
CA SER A 351 -3.86 42.01 12.23
C SER A 351 -3.11 40.68 12.12
N LEU A 352 -3.24 40.03 10.96
CA LEU A 352 -2.44 38.86 10.61
C LEU A 352 -0.97 39.26 10.50
N LEU A 353 -0.10 38.36 10.91
CA LEU A 353 1.33 38.49 10.62
C LEU A 353 1.54 38.38 9.11
N PRO A 354 2.51 39.09 8.53
CA PRO A 354 2.83 38.95 7.10
C PRO A 354 3.29 37.52 6.77
N ASN A 355 3.99 36.88 7.70
CA ASN A 355 4.39 35.47 7.66
C ASN A 355 3.93 34.79 8.95
N PRO A 356 3.30 33.61 8.89
CA PRO A 356 2.98 32.87 10.08
C PRO A 356 4.21 32.14 10.64
N TYR A 357 4.14 31.79 11.92
CA TYR A 357 5.21 31.08 12.63
C TYR A 357 4.68 29.78 13.22
N THR A 358 5.49 28.72 13.19
CA THR A 358 5.23 27.53 14.02
C THR A 358 6.20 27.49 15.18
N PHE A 359 5.65 27.39 16.39
CA PHE A 359 6.39 27.15 17.62
C PHE A 359 6.43 25.65 17.88
N LEU A 360 7.64 25.09 17.92
CA LEU A 360 7.90 23.68 18.15
C LEU A 360 8.38 23.48 19.58
N PHE A 361 7.66 22.64 20.31
CA PHE A 361 7.92 22.37 21.72
C PHE A 361 8.60 21.02 21.86
N LYS A 362 9.64 20.98 22.70
CA LYS A 362 10.38 19.76 23.05
C LYS A 362 9.49 18.65 23.64
N ASN A 363 8.44 19.00 24.37
CA ASN A 363 7.56 18.05 25.05
C ASN A 363 6.11 18.14 24.53
N ASN A 364 5.33 17.08 24.75
CA ASN A 364 3.88 17.01 24.46
C ASN A 364 3.00 18.02 25.25
N THR A 365 3.63 18.85 26.08
CA THR A 365 2.96 19.87 26.89
C THR A 365 3.33 21.23 26.32
N LEU A 366 2.34 21.96 25.80
CA LEU A 366 2.46 23.39 25.47
C LEU A 366 2.64 24.18 26.78
N ASP A 367 3.84 24.13 27.37
CA ASP A 367 4.22 24.93 28.53
C ASP A 367 5.24 25.99 28.11
N LEU A 368 4.77 27.23 27.97
CA LEU A 368 5.58 28.39 27.58
C LEU A 368 6.44 28.96 28.73
N ARG A 369 6.59 28.22 29.83
CA ARG A 369 7.31 28.70 31.03
C ARG A 369 8.64 28.01 31.28
N THR A 370 8.84 26.83 30.69
CA THR A 370 10.04 26.02 30.92
C THR A 370 10.47 25.31 29.65
N GLY A 371 11.79 25.23 29.42
CA GLY A 371 12.36 24.50 28.29
C GLY A 371 12.77 25.38 27.11
N MET A 372 13.04 24.72 25.98
CA MET A 372 13.48 25.35 24.73
C MET A 372 12.40 25.16 23.67
N ILE A 373 12.16 26.19 22.88
CA ILE A 373 11.32 26.13 21.69
C ILE A 373 12.13 26.49 20.45
N VAL A 374 11.84 25.81 19.34
CA VAL A 374 12.34 26.17 18.02
C VAL A 374 11.20 26.82 17.28
N VAL A 375 11.44 27.99 16.71
CA VAL A 375 10.43 28.76 15.98
C VAL A 375 10.86 28.88 14.53
N VAL A 376 9.96 28.45 13.65
CA VAL A 376 10.15 28.44 12.20
C VAL A 376 9.20 29.43 11.55
N LYS A 377 9.68 30.09 10.50
CA LYS A 377 8.92 31.06 9.70
C LYS A 377 8.48 30.44 8.40
N HIS A 378 7.25 30.75 8.00
CA HIS A 378 6.63 30.23 6.78
C HIS A 378 6.55 31.29 5.69
N VAL A 379 6.53 30.85 4.43
CA VAL A 379 6.38 31.74 3.27
C VAL A 379 5.05 32.51 3.32
N GLY A 380 3.95 31.86 3.70
CA GLY A 380 2.63 32.49 3.70
C GLY A 380 1.55 31.68 4.42
N PHE A 381 0.29 31.90 4.05
CA PHE A 381 -0.88 31.23 4.60
C PHE A 381 -1.44 30.18 3.64
N GLY A 382 -2.29 29.26 4.13
CA GLY A 382 -2.93 28.25 3.27
C GLY A 382 -1.92 27.23 2.74
N THR A 383 -1.89 27.03 1.42
CA THR A 383 -0.93 26.13 0.75
C THR A 383 0.52 26.59 0.91
N ASP A 384 0.74 27.91 1.09
CA ASP A 384 2.07 28.49 1.24
C ASP A 384 2.62 28.34 2.66
N ALA A 385 1.81 27.87 3.61
CA ALA A 385 2.20 27.60 4.99
C ALA A 385 2.96 26.27 5.15
N VAL A 386 3.19 25.55 4.06
CA VAL A 386 3.99 24.31 4.04
C VAL A 386 5.47 24.63 3.81
N PHE A 387 5.78 25.76 3.16
CA PHE A 387 7.13 26.16 2.80
C PHE A 387 7.77 27.04 3.89
N MET A 388 8.98 26.67 4.32
CA MET A 388 9.74 27.43 5.32
C MET A 388 10.76 28.38 4.70
N VAL A 389 11.02 29.49 5.39
CA VAL A 389 12.04 30.50 5.03
C VAL A 389 12.86 30.90 6.25
N ASP A 390 14.06 31.41 6.00
CA ASP A 390 14.96 31.88 7.06
C ASP A 390 14.33 33.00 7.90
N CYS A 391 14.46 32.88 9.22
CA CYS A 391 14.16 33.97 10.13
C CYS A 391 15.22 35.07 10.02
N SER A 392 14.79 36.34 9.91
CA SER A 392 15.60 37.56 9.98
C SER A 392 15.79 38.06 11.42
N GLU A 393 16.54 39.15 11.61
CA GLU A 393 16.72 39.76 12.95
C GLU A 393 15.41 40.32 13.52
N GLU A 394 14.57 40.93 12.68
CA GLU A 394 13.27 41.48 13.07
C GLU A 394 12.32 40.39 13.60
N ASP A 395 12.45 39.16 13.07
CA ASP A 395 11.61 38.03 13.49
C ASP A 395 11.90 37.61 14.95
N VAL A 396 13.09 37.90 15.48
CA VAL A 396 13.47 37.62 16.88
C VAL A 396 12.60 38.41 17.84
N GLU A 397 12.38 39.70 17.56
CA GLU A 397 11.54 40.59 18.35
C GLU A 397 10.07 40.17 18.29
N VAL A 398 9.60 39.79 17.09
CA VAL A 398 8.24 39.27 16.88
C VAL A 398 8.00 38.00 17.70
N VAL A 399 8.95 37.06 17.65
CA VAL A 399 8.87 35.80 18.40
C VAL A 399 8.91 36.03 19.90
N GLN A 400 9.78 36.90 20.42
CA GLN A 400 9.80 37.26 21.85
C GLN A 400 8.47 37.86 22.28
N GLN A 401 7.91 38.78 21.50
CA GLN A 401 6.65 39.42 21.82
C GLN A 401 5.48 38.42 21.83
N VAL A 402 5.47 37.44 20.91
CA VAL A 402 4.50 36.34 20.91
C VAL A 402 4.67 35.49 22.18
N VAL A 403 5.88 35.09 22.55
CA VAL A 403 6.14 34.29 23.77
C VAL A 403 5.69 35.04 25.03
N ILE A 404 6.02 36.33 25.15
CA ILE A 404 5.61 37.17 26.28
C ILE A 404 4.08 37.28 26.35
N ASN A 405 3.43 37.59 25.21
CA ASN A 405 1.98 37.75 25.16
C ASN A 405 1.24 36.45 25.51
N TYR A 406 1.72 35.30 25.02
CA TYR A 406 1.11 34.00 25.26
C TYR A 406 1.44 33.43 26.66
N GLY A 407 2.61 33.74 27.23
CA GLY A 407 3.01 33.34 28.57
C GLY A 407 2.13 33.93 29.69
N VAL A 408 1.60 35.14 29.47
CA VAL A 408 0.64 35.81 30.37
C VAL A 408 -0.71 35.08 30.40
N CYS A 409 -1.13 34.46 29.29
CA CYS A 409 -2.45 33.84 29.15
C CYS A 409 -2.63 32.49 29.88
N LYS A 410 -1.62 31.98 30.60
CA LYS A 410 -1.64 30.67 31.30
C LYS A 410 -2.29 29.56 30.47
N LEU A 411 -1.94 29.46 29.18
CA LEU A 411 -2.46 28.42 28.29
C LEU A 411 -2.04 27.03 28.81
N LYS A 412 -2.90 26.42 29.62
CA LYS A 412 -2.89 24.98 29.86
C LYS A 412 -3.93 24.38 28.94
N ILE A 413 -3.50 23.48 28.04
CA ILE A 413 -4.44 22.71 27.23
C ILE A 413 -5.40 21.98 28.20
N PRO A 414 -6.73 22.08 28.04
CA PRO A 414 -7.65 21.28 28.83
C PRO A 414 -7.34 19.80 28.60
N LYS A 415 -7.11 19.04 29.68
CA LYS A 415 -6.82 17.58 29.68
C LYS A 415 -7.91 16.71 29.01
N LYS A 416 -8.98 17.30 28.47
CA LYS A 416 -10.11 16.60 27.86
C LYS A 416 -10.28 17.06 26.42
N PHE A 417 -9.49 16.49 25.52
CA PHE A 417 -10.06 16.09 24.23
C PHE A 417 -10.69 14.73 24.45
N LYS A 418 -12.00 14.60 24.21
CA LYS A 418 -12.67 13.29 24.11
C LYS A 418 -12.05 12.57 22.91
N GLN A 419 -11.00 11.80 23.16
CA GLN A 419 -10.69 10.67 22.31
C GLN A 419 -11.85 9.70 22.45
N TYR A 420 -12.44 9.28 21.34
CA TYR A 420 -13.34 8.14 21.31
C TYR A 420 -12.57 6.93 21.83
N THR A 421 -12.88 6.53 23.06
CA THR A 421 -12.42 5.30 23.66
C THR A 421 -13.19 4.16 22.99
N LEU A 422 -12.52 3.30 22.21
CA LEU A 422 -13.02 1.94 22.03
C LEU A 422 -12.39 1.05 23.12
N LEU A 423 -13.27 0.40 23.87
CA LEU A 423 -12.97 -0.45 25.02
C LEU A 423 -12.32 -1.77 24.59
N LEU A 424 -11.06 -1.96 25.02
CA LEU A 424 -10.41 -3.13 25.63
C LEU A 424 -10.90 -4.57 25.37
N ALA A 425 -9.98 -5.44 24.91
CA ALA A 425 -9.45 -6.67 25.56
C ALA A 425 -8.36 -7.27 24.63
N ASP A 426 -7.20 -7.79 25.01
CA ASP A 426 -6.77 -8.58 26.17
C ASP A 426 -5.38 -8.11 26.65
N ARG A 427 -5.21 -8.02 27.98
CA ARG A 427 -3.98 -7.63 28.68
C ARG A 427 -3.49 -8.82 29.49
N ARG A 428 -2.74 -9.73 28.87
CA ARG A 428 -1.86 -10.66 29.57
C ARG A 428 -0.57 -10.78 28.76
N PHE A 429 0.58 -10.67 29.43
CA PHE A 429 1.97 -10.63 28.91
C PHE A 429 2.53 -9.25 28.55
N ALA A 430 2.74 -8.39 29.55
CA ALA A 430 3.84 -7.41 29.53
C ALA A 430 4.12 -6.89 30.95
N ALA A 431 4.75 -7.71 31.78
CA ALA A 431 5.56 -7.21 32.89
C ALA A 431 6.99 -7.68 32.61
N GLY A 432 7.87 -6.75 32.24
CA GLY A 432 9.26 -7.05 31.88
C GLY A 432 10.14 -5.80 31.98
N ASN A 433 10.81 -5.69 33.13
CA ASN A 433 11.89 -4.80 33.57
C ASN A 433 12.34 -3.60 32.72
N ASN A 434 12.30 -2.44 33.40
CA ASN A 434 12.92 -1.15 33.05
C ASN A 434 14.46 -1.20 33.11
N GLU A 435 15.14 -1.77 32.11
CA GLU A 435 16.54 -1.46 31.89
C GLU A 435 16.71 -0.44 30.75
N VAL A 436 17.27 0.71 31.12
CA VAL A 436 17.56 1.86 30.25
C VAL A 436 18.57 1.45 29.19
N ILE A 437 18.11 1.30 27.94
CA ILE A 437 18.99 1.04 26.79
C ILE A 437 19.64 2.36 26.37
N ARG A 438 20.94 2.50 26.62
CA ARG A 438 21.76 3.59 26.09
C ARG A 438 22.02 3.36 24.60
N PHE A 439 21.41 4.15 23.73
CA PHE A 439 21.82 4.27 22.33
C PHE A 439 23.11 5.10 22.27
N GLY A 440 24.21 4.53 21.75
CA GLY A 440 25.41 5.31 21.44
C GLY A 440 26.79 4.66 21.63
N SER A 441 26.92 3.41 22.10
CA SER A 441 28.24 2.77 22.13
C SER A 441 28.54 2.05 20.82
N LYS A 442 29.41 2.64 19.99
CA LYS A 442 30.19 1.89 18.99
C LYS A 442 31.06 0.86 19.73
N LEU A 443 30.51 -0.33 19.98
CA LEU A 443 31.26 -1.45 20.52
C LEU A 443 32.12 -2.03 19.40
N THR A 444 33.43 -1.97 19.62
CA THR A 444 34.43 -2.51 18.71
C THR A 444 34.30 -4.03 18.71
N ILE A 445 33.96 -4.64 17.56
CA ILE A 445 34.02 -6.09 17.38
C ILE A 445 35.46 -6.52 17.70
N GLN A 446 35.66 -7.34 18.74
CA GLN A 446 36.99 -7.85 19.05
C GLN A 446 37.50 -8.65 17.84
N LYS A 447 38.62 -8.18 17.27
CA LYS A 447 39.29 -8.81 16.12
C LYS A 447 40.00 -10.09 16.57
N SER A 448 39.29 -11.14 16.94
CA SER A 448 39.89 -12.48 16.88
C SER A 448 39.80 -12.97 15.44
N THR A 449 40.95 -13.23 14.82
CA THR A 449 41.08 -13.68 13.43
C THR A 449 40.79 -15.18 13.26
N GLY A 450 40.57 -15.91 14.35
CA GLY A 450 40.14 -17.32 14.33
C GLY A 450 39.27 -17.61 15.54
N CYS A 451 37.98 -17.85 15.31
CA CYS A 451 37.13 -18.51 16.30
C CYS A 451 37.19 -20.01 15.98
N HIS A 452 37.65 -20.82 16.94
CA HIS A 452 37.75 -22.27 16.80
C HIS A 452 36.58 -23.00 17.47
N CYS A 453 35.45 -22.33 17.68
CA CYS A 453 34.28 -23.00 18.22
C CYS A 453 33.75 -24.02 17.19
N GLY A 454 33.05 -25.06 17.67
CA GLY A 454 32.45 -26.05 16.79
C GLY A 454 31.57 -25.43 15.70
N LEU A 455 30.87 -24.33 16.00
CA LEU A 455 29.99 -23.63 15.05
C LEU A 455 30.74 -22.97 13.88
N CYS A 456 32.01 -22.59 14.05
CA CYS A 456 32.84 -22.07 12.95
C CYS A 456 33.38 -23.18 12.02
N ALA A 457 33.37 -24.44 12.48
CA ALA A 457 33.81 -25.59 11.70
C ALA A 457 32.64 -26.28 10.95
N ILE A 458 31.40 -25.88 11.22
CA ILE A 458 30.20 -26.47 10.63
C ILE A 458 29.96 -25.89 9.22
N PRO A 459 29.65 -26.73 8.21
CA PRO A 459 29.21 -26.29 6.88
C PRO A 459 28.02 -25.32 6.94
N ASN A 460 27.93 -24.39 5.99
CA ASN A 460 26.87 -23.37 6.00
C ASN A 460 25.46 -23.97 5.96
N GLU A 461 25.31 -25.16 5.37
CA GLU A 461 24.06 -25.90 5.23
C GLU A 461 23.55 -26.36 6.61
N LEU A 462 24.43 -26.96 7.41
CA LEU A 462 24.10 -27.38 8.78
C LEU A 462 23.91 -26.17 9.69
N PHE A 463 24.70 -25.11 9.50
CA PHE A 463 24.53 -23.86 10.22
C PHE A 463 23.15 -23.22 9.95
N ARG A 464 22.67 -23.28 8.69
CA ARG A 464 21.33 -22.82 8.32
C ARG A 464 20.25 -23.62 9.05
N ILE A 465 20.29 -24.94 9.01
CA ILE A 465 19.32 -25.81 9.69
C ILE A 465 19.29 -25.52 11.19
N MET A 466 20.46 -25.35 11.82
CA MET A 466 20.56 -25.10 13.26
C MET A 466 20.00 -23.74 13.69
N LEU A 467 20.18 -22.69 12.87
CA LEU A 467 19.74 -21.34 13.19
C LEU A 467 18.45 -20.91 12.49
N GLU A 468 17.85 -21.77 11.67
CA GLU A 468 16.55 -21.55 11.03
C GLU A 468 15.45 -21.13 12.03
N PRO A 469 15.31 -21.77 13.22
CA PRO A 469 14.34 -21.35 14.23
C PRO A 469 14.82 -20.18 15.11
N SER A 470 16.00 -19.60 14.86
CA SER A 470 16.52 -18.51 15.68
C SER A 470 15.84 -17.19 15.33
N ASP A 471 15.46 -16.45 16.37
CA ASP A 471 14.99 -15.07 16.25
C ASP A 471 16.16 -14.08 16.00
N MET A 472 15.82 -12.86 15.59
CA MET A 472 16.82 -11.82 15.32
C MET A 472 17.66 -11.48 16.54
N ALA A 473 17.09 -11.57 17.75
CA ALA A 473 17.82 -11.32 18.98
C ALA A 473 18.96 -12.33 19.17
N THR A 474 18.68 -13.61 18.92
CA THR A 474 19.64 -14.71 19.01
C THR A 474 20.71 -14.58 17.93
N LEU A 475 20.31 -14.32 16.69
CA LEU A 475 21.22 -14.11 15.56
C LEU A 475 22.16 -12.92 15.79
N ALA A 476 21.66 -11.80 16.30
CA ALA A 476 22.47 -10.61 16.56
C ALA A 476 23.36 -10.74 17.80
N ARG A 477 22.95 -11.49 18.84
CA ARG A 477 23.86 -11.88 19.92
C ARG A 477 24.98 -12.77 19.40
N PHE A 478 24.63 -13.75 18.56
CA PHE A 478 25.59 -14.65 17.96
C PHE A 478 26.58 -13.91 17.04
N SER A 479 26.11 -13.00 16.19
CA SER A 479 26.98 -12.23 15.28
C SER A 479 28.03 -11.37 16.00
N ARG A 480 27.73 -10.92 17.24
CA ARG A 480 28.64 -10.11 18.06
C ARG A 480 29.81 -10.89 18.66
N THR A 481 29.76 -12.22 18.67
CA THR A 481 30.77 -13.03 19.36
C THR A 481 32.08 -13.17 18.58
N CYS A 482 32.06 -13.20 17.24
CA CYS A 482 33.28 -13.10 16.42
C CYS A 482 32.98 -12.73 14.95
N ARG A 483 34.03 -12.43 14.17
CA ARG A 483 33.92 -12.11 12.73
C ARG A 483 33.35 -13.24 11.87
N TYR A 484 33.69 -14.49 12.17
CA TYR A 484 33.15 -15.64 11.43
C TYR A 484 31.65 -15.78 11.68
N HIS A 485 31.21 -15.70 12.93
CA HIS A 485 29.80 -15.72 13.29
C HIS A 485 29.01 -14.59 12.64
N HIS A 486 29.57 -13.38 12.61
CA HIS A 486 28.98 -12.28 11.86
C HIS A 486 28.77 -12.63 10.38
N LYS A 487 29.80 -13.14 9.70
CA LYS A 487 29.68 -13.56 8.29
C LYS A 487 28.64 -14.65 8.08
N HIS A 488 28.55 -15.63 8.98
CA HIS A 488 27.54 -16.68 8.91
C HIS A 488 26.11 -16.13 9.09
N VAL A 489 25.91 -15.22 10.05
CA VAL A 489 24.61 -14.55 10.25
C VAL A 489 24.24 -13.70 9.04
N VAL A 490 25.18 -12.95 8.46
CA VAL A 490 24.92 -12.17 7.23
C VAL A 490 24.51 -13.09 6.07
N ARG A 491 25.21 -14.21 5.86
CA ARG A 491 24.83 -15.21 4.83
C ARG A 491 23.47 -15.85 5.09
N PHE A 492 23.12 -16.04 6.36
CA PHE A 492 21.84 -16.58 6.77
C PHE A 492 20.71 -15.56 6.54
N MET A 493 20.93 -14.28 6.86
CA MET A 493 19.98 -13.21 6.56
C MET A 493 19.81 -13.00 5.05
N ASP A 494 20.89 -13.05 4.27
CA ASP A 494 20.80 -13.02 2.80
C ASP A 494 19.98 -14.20 2.28
N HIS A 495 20.09 -15.39 2.89
CA HIS A 495 19.24 -16.51 2.54
C HIS A 495 17.75 -16.24 2.82
N ARG A 496 17.38 -15.70 3.99
CA ARG A 496 15.99 -15.33 4.32
C ARG A 496 15.45 -14.26 3.36
N VAL A 497 16.23 -13.22 3.08
CA VAL A 497 15.87 -12.18 2.09
C VAL A 497 15.69 -12.78 0.71
N ASN A 498 16.58 -13.68 0.29
CA ASN A 498 16.48 -14.32 -1.01
C ASN A 498 15.23 -15.21 -1.11
N LYS A 499 14.65 -15.72 -0.01
CA LYS A 499 13.32 -16.39 -0.05
C LYS A 499 12.25 -15.41 -0.53
N THR A 500 12.24 -14.18 0.01
CA THR A 500 11.33 -13.11 -0.46
C THR A 500 11.64 -12.67 -1.88
N ILE A 501 12.91 -12.39 -2.23
CA ILE A 501 13.29 -11.96 -3.58
C ILE A 501 12.96 -13.03 -4.63
N ARG A 502 13.04 -14.31 -4.30
CA ARG A 502 12.70 -15.40 -5.23
C ARG A 502 11.24 -15.39 -5.70
N LYS A 503 10.32 -14.81 -4.93
CA LYS A 503 8.94 -14.60 -5.39
C LYS A 503 8.82 -13.55 -6.50
N LEU A 504 9.82 -12.67 -6.64
CA LEU A 504 9.87 -11.64 -7.69
C LEU A 504 10.56 -12.10 -8.98
N ILE A 505 11.16 -13.30 -8.97
CA ILE A 505 11.90 -13.85 -10.12
C ILE A 505 10.91 -14.39 -11.15
N VAL A 506 11.22 -14.14 -12.42
CA VAL A 506 10.59 -14.81 -13.56
C VAL A 506 11.72 -15.43 -14.38
N PRO A 507 11.85 -16.78 -14.38
CA PRO A 507 12.98 -17.46 -15.02
C PRO A 507 13.18 -17.00 -16.48
N GLY A 508 14.40 -16.58 -16.81
CA GLY A 508 14.75 -16.11 -18.15
C GLY A 508 14.47 -14.62 -18.42
N PHE A 509 13.79 -13.91 -17.51
CA PHE A 509 13.45 -12.49 -17.67
C PHE A 509 13.93 -11.60 -16.52
N ILE A 510 13.76 -12.07 -15.28
CA ILE A 510 14.09 -11.32 -14.06
C ILE A 510 14.79 -12.26 -13.10
N GLU A 511 16.06 -11.97 -12.80
CA GLU A 511 16.89 -12.76 -11.88
C GLU A 511 17.08 -12.05 -10.52
N VAL A 512 17.58 -12.76 -9.50
CA VAL A 512 17.88 -12.19 -8.17
C VAL A 512 18.76 -10.94 -8.28
N GLN A 513 19.75 -10.97 -9.18
CA GLN A 513 20.71 -9.87 -9.31
C GLN A 513 20.06 -8.61 -9.86
N ASP A 514 19.13 -8.74 -10.83
CA ASP A 514 18.39 -7.59 -11.35
C ASP A 514 17.64 -6.87 -10.22
N ILE A 515 16.95 -7.63 -9.36
CA ILE A 515 16.21 -7.07 -8.22
C ILE A 515 17.14 -6.38 -7.23
N LYS A 516 18.28 -7.00 -6.89
CA LYS A 516 19.25 -6.40 -5.97
C LYS A 516 19.89 -5.13 -6.55
N GLU A 517 20.19 -5.12 -7.84
CA GLU A 517 20.74 -3.96 -8.53
C GLU A 517 19.75 -2.81 -8.61
N ILE A 518 18.47 -3.09 -8.85
CA ILE A 518 17.42 -2.07 -8.87
C ILE A 518 17.16 -1.53 -7.46
N LEU A 519 17.09 -2.38 -6.43
CA LEU A 519 17.01 -1.92 -5.03
C LEU A 519 18.17 -0.97 -4.69
N ARG A 520 19.37 -1.21 -5.23
CA ARG A 520 20.55 -0.36 -5.05
C ARG A 520 20.42 0.96 -5.80
N SER A 521 20.05 0.92 -7.07
CA SER A 521 20.06 2.10 -7.94
C SER A 521 18.90 3.04 -7.64
N THR A 522 17.77 2.52 -7.17
CA THR A 522 16.58 3.33 -6.87
C THR A 522 16.44 3.67 -5.39
N ASN A 523 17.24 3.08 -4.49
CA ASN A 523 17.03 3.14 -3.04
C ASN A 523 15.61 2.69 -2.61
N ALA A 524 15.03 1.75 -3.35
CA ALA A 524 13.72 1.20 -3.04
C ALA A 524 13.79 0.27 -1.81
N ILE A 525 12.60 0.02 -1.25
CA ILE A 525 12.41 -0.77 -0.05
C ILE A 525 11.25 -1.73 -0.32
N ILE A 526 11.53 -3.04 -0.37
CA ILE A 526 10.49 -4.06 -0.23
C ILE A 526 10.01 -4.00 1.21
N HIS A 527 8.71 -3.84 1.46
CA HIS A 527 8.20 -3.57 2.80
C HIS A 527 6.99 -4.44 3.18
N GLY A 528 6.42 -4.17 4.36
CA GLY A 528 5.23 -4.85 4.86
C GLY A 528 5.52 -6.27 5.32
N LEU A 529 4.58 -7.18 5.05
CA LEU A 529 4.66 -8.56 5.51
C LEU A 529 5.85 -9.30 4.88
N ALA A 530 6.14 -9.05 3.59
CA ALA A 530 7.26 -9.68 2.88
C ALA A 530 8.62 -9.40 3.55
N ALA A 531 8.80 -8.18 4.07
CA ALA A 531 9.98 -7.78 4.82
C ALA A 531 9.97 -8.31 6.25
N LEU A 532 8.81 -8.27 6.93
CA LEU A 532 8.67 -8.80 8.29
C LEU A 532 9.01 -10.29 8.35
N LEU A 533 8.56 -11.11 7.40
CA LEU A 533 8.83 -12.54 7.38
C LEU A 533 10.32 -12.86 7.29
N SER A 534 11.12 -12.03 6.60
CA SER A 534 12.58 -12.20 6.58
C SER A 534 13.23 -12.02 7.96
N LEU A 535 12.55 -11.34 8.88
CA LEU A 535 13.00 -11.11 10.26
C LEU A 535 12.44 -12.13 11.26
N LEU A 536 11.51 -13.00 10.87
CA LEU A 536 10.93 -13.99 11.76
C LEU A 536 11.62 -15.36 11.60
N PRO A 537 11.63 -16.22 12.65
CA PRO A 537 12.00 -17.61 12.51
C PRO A 537 11.10 -18.33 11.50
N ASP A 538 11.67 -19.23 10.69
CA ASP A 538 11.01 -19.80 9.51
C ASP A 538 9.91 -20.84 9.85
N ASP A 539 8.83 -20.77 9.05
CA ASP A 539 7.79 -21.78 8.68
C ASP A 539 6.57 -21.11 8.00
N ILE A 540 6.59 -19.78 7.82
CA ILE A 540 5.48 -19.03 7.23
C ILE A 540 5.77 -18.74 5.75
N ALA A 541 4.82 -19.10 4.88
CA ALA A 541 4.91 -18.83 3.44
C ALA A 541 5.02 -17.31 3.17
N THR A 542 5.92 -16.93 2.27
CA THR A 542 6.01 -15.54 1.78
C THR A 542 4.69 -15.13 1.13
N PRO A 543 4.16 -13.92 1.41
CA PRO A 543 2.92 -13.45 0.81
C PRO A 543 3.02 -13.40 -0.72
N ASP A 544 1.88 -13.66 -1.37
CA ASP A 544 1.74 -13.51 -2.82
C ASP A 544 1.45 -12.06 -3.24
N ASN A 545 1.43 -11.13 -2.29
CA ASN A 545 1.40 -9.69 -2.55
C ASN A 545 2.62 -9.02 -1.92
N ILE A 546 3.50 -8.47 -2.76
CA ILE A 546 4.76 -7.85 -2.36
C ILE A 546 4.71 -6.35 -2.67
N GLU A 547 4.86 -5.54 -1.63
CA GLU A 547 4.89 -4.08 -1.76
C GLU A 547 6.33 -3.57 -1.79
N ILE A 548 6.61 -2.66 -2.72
CA ILE A 548 7.90 -2.00 -2.90
C ILE A 548 7.65 -0.50 -2.91
N ALA A 549 8.22 0.21 -1.95
CA ALA A 549 8.22 1.66 -1.91
C ALA A 549 9.48 2.16 -2.62
N THR A 550 9.33 3.17 -3.47
CA THR A 550 10.43 3.76 -4.22
C THR A 550 10.39 5.29 -4.15
N PRO A 551 11.54 5.97 -4.10
CA PRO A 551 11.61 7.43 -4.18
C PRO A 551 10.95 8.01 -5.43
N PHE A 552 10.63 9.30 -5.37
CA PHE A 552 10.13 10.07 -6.51
C PHE A 552 11.01 9.89 -7.76
N GLY A 553 10.37 9.69 -8.91
CA GLY A 553 11.02 9.59 -10.21
C GLY A 553 11.70 8.26 -10.51
N THR A 554 11.69 7.30 -9.58
CA THR A 554 12.42 6.03 -9.73
C THR A 554 11.53 4.82 -10.07
N ARG A 555 10.19 4.98 -10.04
CA ARG A 555 9.22 3.92 -10.38
C ARG A 555 9.42 3.35 -11.78
N ASN A 556 9.82 4.19 -12.74
CA ASN A 556 10.00 3.77 -14.12
C ASN A 556 11.11 2.72 -14.29
N VAL A 557 12.13 2.71 -13.42
CA VAL A 557 13.18 1.68 -13.44
C VAL A 557 12.60 0.30 -13.09
N TRP A 558 11.69 0.25 -12.12
CA TRP A 558 10.96 -0.97 -11.77
C TRP A 558 10.00 -1.39 -12.88
N ALA A 559 9.26 -0.45 -13.46
CA ALA A 559 8.36 -0.73 -14.57
C ALA A 559 9.12 -1.30 -15.79
N GLN A 560 10.31 -0.77 -16.09
CA GLN A 560 11.18 -1.29 -17.16
C GLN A 560 11.68 -2.70 -16.88
N LEU A 561 11.96 -3.05 -15.61
CA LEU A 561 12.31 -4.42 -15.25
C LEU A 561 11.17 -5.39 -15.53
N PHE A 562 9.97 -5.08 -15.04
CA PHE A 562 8.82 -5.95 -15.21
C PHE A 562 8.31 -5.99 -16.65
N ALA A 563 8.49 -4.91 -17.42
CA ALA A 563 8.21 -4.88 -18.85
C ALA A 563 9.08 -5.84 -19.68
N ARG A 564 10.19 -6.36 -19.12
CA ARG A 564 10.95 -7.45 -19.76
C ARG A 564 10.13 -8.73 -19.86
N VAL A 565 9.16 -8.93 -18.96
CA VAL A 565 8.25 -10.07 -19.00
C VAL A 565 7.15 -9.76 -20.02
N PRO A 566 7.08 -10.49 -21.15
CA PRO A 566 6.14 -10.18 -22.21
C PRO A 566 4.71 -10.42 -21.72
N HIS A 567 3.82 -9.47 -22.06
CA HIS A 567 2.39 -9.56 -21.80
C HIS A 567 2.00 -9.76 -20.33
N LEU A 568 2.85 -9.26 -19.42
CA LEU A 568 2.58 -9.23 -18.00
C LEU A 568 1.29 -8.41 -17.74
N PRO A 569 0.29 -8.95 -17.01
CA PRO A 569 -0.85 -8.16 -16.59
C PRO A 569 -0.40 -7.08 -15.61
N THR A 570 -0.77 -5.84 -15.90
CA THR A 570 -0.38 -4.68 -15.11
C THR A 570 -1.48 -3.65 -15.06
N TYR A 571 -1.36 -2.70 -14.14
CA TYR A 571 -2.05 -1.42 -14.22
C TYR A 571 -1.28 -0.35 -13.45
N HIS A 572 -1.55 0.92 -13.77
CA HIS A 572 -0.96 2.07 -13.09
C HIS A 572 -2.04 3.05 -12.65
N LEU A 573 -1.96 3.49 -11.39
CA LEU A 573 -2.92 4.43 -10.81
C LEU A 573 -2.20 5.56 -10.10
N TRP A 574 -2.83 6.72 -10.08
CA TRP A 574 -2.48 7.83 -9.20
C TRP A 574 -3.05 7.56 -7.81
N ASP A 575 -2.18 7.47 -6.81
CA ASP A 575 -2.56 6.98 -5.49
C ASP A 575 -2.78 8.17 -4.55
N SER A 576 -4.03 8.59 -4.38
CA SER A 576 -4.37 9.71 -3.50
C SER A 576 -4.70 9.28 -2.06
N LYS A 577 -4.75 7.96 -1.79
CA LYS A 577 -5.35 7.42 -0.57
C LYS A 577 -4.37 7.30 0.59
N ILE A 578 -3.09 7.05 0.30
CA ILE A 578 -2.07 6.95 1.36
C ILE A 578 -1.62 8.35 1.75
N SER A 579 -2.21 8.89 2.82
CA SER A 579 -1.87 10.19 3.40
C SER A 579 -1.74 10.14 4.93
N VAL A 580 -0.95 11.05 5.49
CA VAL A 580 -0.82 11.27 6.94
C VAL A 580 -1.08 12.74 7.24
N ASP A 581 -2.06 13.04 8.07
CA ASP A 581 -2.47 14.41 8.42
C ASP A 581 -2.75 15.30 7.20
N GLY A 582 -3.25 14.72 6.10
CA GLY A 582 -3.55 15.40 4.83
C GLY A 582 -2.36 15.48 3.85
N LEU A 583 -1.16 15.08 4.27
CA LEU A 583 0.01 14.99 3.40
C LEU A 583 -0.03 13.66 2.63
N GLN A 584 -0.16 13.72 1.30
CA GLN A 584 -0.08 12.54 0.45
C GLN A 584 1.34 12.00 0.42
N LEU A 585 1.49 10.68 0.58
CA LEU A 585 2.78 10.01 0.69
C LEU A 585 3.16 9.24 -0.57
N VAL A 586 2.17 8.66 -1.23
CA VAL A 586 2.32 7.95 -2.50
C VAL A 586 1.80 8.85 -3.60
N ARG A 587 2.55 8.95 -4.69
CA ARG A 587 2.19 9.70 -5.91
C ARG A 587 1.48 8.81 -6.91
N ALA A 588 2.11 7.69 -7.21
CA ALA A 588 1.62 6.74 -8.19
C ALA A 588 1.98 5.32 -7.78
N SER A 589 1.08 4.39 -8.06
CA SER A 589 1.25 2.97 -7.81
C SER A 589 1.21 2.21 -9.15
N GLY A 590 2.11 1.25 -9.30
CA GLY A 590 2.09 0.30 -10.42
C GLY A 590 1.98 -1.12 -9.90
N VAL A 591 0.97 -1.86 -10.36
CA VAL A 591 0.76 -3.25 -9.94
C VAL A 591 1.08 -4.18 -11.11
N PHE A 592 1.83 -5.23 -10.82
CA PHE A 592 2.30 -6.22 -11.78
C PHE A 592 1.93 -7.63 -11.30
N PHE A 593 1.27 -8.43 -12.14
CA PHE A 593 0.85 -9.79 -11.79
C PHE A 593 1.78 -10.82 -12.43
N LEU A 594 2.76 -11.29 -11.65
CA LEU A 594 3.77 -12.24 -12.12
C LEU A 594 3.16 -13.62 -12.45
N PRO A 595 3.75 -14.38 -13.40
CA PRO A 595 3.24 -15.71 -13.79
C PRO A 595 3.18 -16.75 -12.67
N ASN A 596 3.88 -16.51 -11.56
CA ASN A 596 3.87 -17.34 -10.36
C ASN A 596 2.76 -16.93 -9.36
N ASN A 597 1.73 -16.21 -9.82
CA ASN A 597 0.61 -15.68 -9.03
C ASN A 597 0.99 -14.64 -7.96
N VAL A 598 2.16 -14.01 -8.09
CA VAL A 598 2.57 -12.93 -7.19
C VAL A 598 2.16 -11.58 -7.75
N ALA A 599 1.39 -10.80 -7.00
CA ALA A 599 1.16 -9.39 -7.26
C ALA A 599 2.30 -8.55 -6.66
N VAL A 600 2.90 -7.68 -7.47
CA VAL A 600 3.94 -6.75 -7.04
C VAL A 600 3.41 -5.34 -7.17
N THR A 601 3.34 -4.62 -6.06
CA THR A 601 2.88 -3.23 -6.01
C THR A 601 4.06 -2.31 -5.80
N ILE A 602 4.39 -1.50 -6.81
CA ILE A 602 5.43 -0.48 -6.74
C ILE A 602 4.78 0.87 -6.43
N GLN A 603 5.04 1.40 -5.24
CA GLN A 603 4.52 2.67 -4.75
C GLN A 603 5.60 3.74 -4.86
N GLU A 604 5.40 4.71 -5.73
CA GLU A 604 6.27 5.88 -5.86
C GLU A 604 5.90 6.92 -4.83
N SER A 605 6.89 7.41 -4.09
CA SER A 605 6.67 8.47 -3.13
C SER A 605 6.59 9.85 -3.78
N PHE A 606 5.86 10.78 -3.16
CA PHE A 606 6.01 12.22 -3.43
C PHE A 606 7.38 12.78 -2.98
N PHE A 607 8.14 11.99 -2.22
CA PHE A 607 9.41 12.38 -1.63
C PHE A 607 10.58 11.69 -2.34
N ASP A 608 11.77 12.27 -2.27
CA ASP A 608 13.04 11.63 -2.68
C ASP A 608 13.46 10.46 -1.76
N SER A 609 12.53 9.93 -0.97
CA SER A 609 12.71 8.80 -0.06
C SER A 609 11.48 7.90 -0.07
N ALA A 610 11.70 6.59 -0.02
CA ALA A 610 10.65 5.59 0.13
C ALA A 610 10.17 5.40 1.58
N MET A 611 10.89 5.96 2.56
CA MET A 611 10.61 5.76 3.99
C MET A 611 9.25 6.28 4.48
N PRO A 612 8.73 7.43 3.99
CA PRO A 612 7.41 7.91 4.43
C PRO A 612 6.29 6.90 4.19
N ILE A 613 6.33 6.19 3.04
CA ILE A 613 5.38 5.12 2.71
C ILE A 613 5.50 3.96 3.72
N LEU A 614 6.73 3.53 4.02
CA LEU A 614 6.96 2.49 5.03
C LEU A 614 6.42 2.88 6.41
N LEU A 615 6.55 4.16 6.76
CA LEU A 615 6.11 4.73 8.02
C LEU A 615 4.60 4.98 8.08
N SER A 616 3.88 4.90 6.97
CA SER A 616 2.43 5.08 6.92
C SER A 616 1.65 3.83 7.31
N HIS A 617 2.28 2.66 7.32
CA HIS A 617 1.65 1.39 7.66
C HIS A 617 0.85 1.49 8.98
N PRO A 618 -0.44 1.08 8.99
CA PRO A 618 -1.29 1.17 10.17
C PRO A 618 -0.85 0.18 11.24
N THR A 619 -0.20 -0.91 10.82
CA THR A 619 0.32 -1.95 11.71
C THR A 619 1.81 -1.73 11.93
N THR A 620 2.19 -1.33 13.14
CA THR A 620 3.58 -1.09 13.56
C THR A 620 4.54 -2.24 13.24
N ALA A 621 4.08 -3.49 13.35
CA ALA A 621 4.89 -4.67 13.03
C ALA A 621 5.22 -4.80 11.52
N LEU A 622 4.42 -4.19 10.64
CA LEU A 622 4.65 -4.19 9.20
C LEU A 622 5.59 -3.08 8.72
N CYS A 623 6.03 -2.19 9.62
CA CYS A 623 7.07 -1.19 9.35
C CYS A 623 8.47 -1.85 9.32
N CYS A 624 8.63 -2.84 8.44
CA CYS A 624 9.85 -3.55 8.13
C CYS A 624 10.25 -3.29 6.68
N GLY A 625 11.55 -3.28 6.40
CA GLY A 625 12.07 -3.02 5.07
C GLY A 625 13.22 -3.95 4.69
N ILE A 626 13.25 -4.33 3.42
CA ILE A 626 14.40 -4.91 2.72
C ILE A 626 14.80 -3.90 1.64
N SER A 627 15.97 -3.30 1.79
CA SER A 627 16.64 -2.47 0.80
C SER A 627 17.99 -3.09 0.43
N TYR A 628 18.70 -2.48 -0.53
CA TYR A 628 20.07 -2.87 -0.83
C TYR A 628 20.97 -2.50 0.35
N GLY A 629 21.12 -3.39 1.32
CA GLY A 629 21.82 -2.97 2.53
C GLY A 629 21.68 -3.85 3.76
N ILE A 630 20.53 -4.46 3.99
CA ILE A 630 19.42 -3.55 4.26
C ILE A 630 18.18 -4.29 4.73
N VAL A 631 18.22 -5.19 5.72
CA VAL A 631 16.96 -5.66 6.36
C VAL A 631 16.80 -4.97 7.70
N PHE A 632 15.65 -4.35 7.93
CA PHE A 632 15.41 -3.62 9.16
C PHE A 632 13.94 -3.61 9.56
N ALA A 633 13.72 -3.30 10.82
CA ALA A 633 12.42 -2.96 11.38
C ALA A 633 12.51 -1.59 12.06
N ILE A 634 11.57 -0.70 11.78
CA ILE A 634 11.53 0.62 12.43
C ILE A 634 11.17 0.48 13.91
N TYR A 635 10.34 -0.51 14.23
CA TYR A 635 9.84 -0.76 15.58
C TYR A 635 10.25 -2.15 16.08
N PRO A 636 11.56 -2.38 16.31
CA PRO A 636 12.08 -3.71 16.65
C PRO A 636 11.53 -4.26 17.98
N TYR A 637 10.96 -3.40 18.83
CA TYR A 637 10.34 -3.79 20.10
C TYR A 637 8.94 -4.39 19.93
N HIS A 638 8.25 -4.10 18.83
CA HIS A 638 6.90 -4.60 18.52
C HIS A 638 6.92 -5.87 17.66
N ILE A 639 8.06 -6.18 17.05
CA ILE A 639 8.35 -7.51 16.54
C ILE A 639 8.75 -8.34 17.75
N LYS A 640 8.06 -9.46 17.98
CA LYS A 640 8.41 -10.39 19.05
C LYS A 640 9.91 -10.71 18.93
N ASN A 641 10.69 -10.29 19.94
CA ASN A 641 12.15 -10.47 20.07
C ASN A 641 13.06 -9.66 19.09
N ARG A 642 13.18 -8.34 19.35
CA ARG A 642 14.29 -7.38 19.07
C ARG A 642 15.37 -7.74 18.02
N MET A 643 15.65 -6.82 17.07
CA MET A 643 16.87 -5.96 17.03
C MET A 643 16.93 -5.09 15.75
N THR A 644 17.41 -3.86 15.89
CA THR A 644 17.88 -2.94 14.82
C THR A 644 19.40 -2.88 14.84
N ASP A 645 20.06 -3.34 13.79
CA ASP A 645 21.46 -2.99 13.44
C ASP A 645 21.69 -3.30 11.94
N ARG A 646 22.56 -2.51 11.29
CA ARG A 646 22.80 -2.48 9.83
C ARG A 646 23.26 -3.83 9.27
N VAL A 647 22.66 -4.23 8.14
CA VAL A 647 22.85 -5.57 7.53
C VAL A 647 24.05 -5.66 6.57
N PHE A 648 24.61 -4.56 6.04
CA PHE A 648 25.77 -4.57 5.13
C PHE A 648 26.82 -3.49 5.52
N GLU A 649 28.10 -3.89 5.48
CA GLU A 649 29.25 -2.98 5.37
C GLU A 649 29.53 -2.68 3.89
N LYS A 650 30.15 -1.51 3.64
CA LYS A 650 30.51 -0.89 2.35
C LYS A 650 30.90 -1.83 1.21
#